data_AF-A0A679HMC0-F1
#
_entry.id   AF-A0A679HMC0-F1
#
_cell.length_a   1.000
_cell.length_b   1.000
_cell.length_c   1.000
_cell.angle_alpha   90.00
_cell.angle_beta   90.00
_cell.angle_gamma   90.00
#
_symmetry.space_group_name_H-M   'P 1'
#
loop_
_entity.id
_entity.type
_entity.pdbx_description
1 polymer ?
#
loop_
_entity_poly.entity_id
_entity_poly.type
_entity_poly.pdbx_seq_one_letter_code
_entity_poly.pdbx_strand_id
1 'polypeptide(L)'
;MAETTTDTVRLTIDGISVTVPKGTLVIEAARRVGVMIPHFCYHPKLKPDANCRMCLVEIEKMPKLQTSCSTVASDGMAVRTATSVVNDAHKSVLEFILANHPLDCPVCDQGGRCDLQDFSHEYTATAGRFAETKRIFQKEYFSPLIETQMNRCVQCLRCVRYCDEVMDVKALAPSGRGTMTEIKSFSTHPLDCEFCGGCVQICPVGAITSRLSMYEYRPWMLKRADTICQYCGDGCQITVQTKGQLLVEVNSAHGAGRNNGDLCPRGFFGYHAATHPDRITKPLIRRNGTLVESTWEEALQFAADEIGRLKAAHGSQAFGGLISGRCTNEDLYLFQKFMRLVVGTNNLDSSARYGQINGVQAMRRVQGTHRWTVSLEDLSHADTLLLIGTNITETNPIAGLRVKEAVKKHGATLCTIDSMVPAVGTISNIANLSHHHVCVQPPQLGSAVLGLIKAVIDHNGVDPTVRSQAAGYVEALTQAAGALSWTDISSVTGASQEQFMAIAQQVLKGRRVVVLAGQELLRSSGGYSSCVNLLDLLLLLGKLTSPGCGLATLAEENNDQGAAEMGALAELLPGPRDCSDSESRNRIGQAWKAAIPAERGATLVEMIEQATRGSLKAMIIVGENPLGSLPAQLGAAQAIGQLEFLLCQELFLTETALQAHVVLPASSSMEKAGTFTNQEGHAQSVRPAIEPVGDSRPDWEILSVLSVLLGTPLEYAEAKDVLKEIRSIIPGYGSLGPAPVPPKADQSTIARYLTEGYRLDLDRRYTLAPRTGQAEGTVDLGIVQSLFHSGKLSTRAKGLLQVESSGSLRMSAADADACMLKNGDRVRLSNGRGSFTTTVKLTDRVPRGTVWFPDHFAQQAMDLFECTIDAVTRVPSFRNTSVSIVKIP
;
A
#
# COMPACT_ATOMS: atom_id res chain seq x y z
N MET A 1 15.45 -25.48 5.68
CA MET A 1 15.03 -24.93 6.98
C MET A 1 15.44 -25.97 8.01
N ALA A 2 16.39 -25.67 8.90
CA ALA A 2 16.57 -26.52 10.07
C ALA A 2 15.32 -26.34 10.92
N GLU A 3 14.54 -27.41 11.13
CA GLU A 3 13.45 -27.41 12.10
C GLU A 3 14.06 -27.05 13.45
N THR A 4 13.86 -25.81 13.89
CA THR A 4 13.96 -25.49 15.31
C THR A 4 12.84 -26.27 16.00
N THR A 5 13.16 -27.47 16.48
CA THR A 5 12.31 -28.26 17.36
C THR A 5 11.91 -27.34 18.50
N THR A 6 10.67 -26.83 18.43
CA THR A 6 10.19 -25.85 19.40
C THR A 6 9.91 -26.62 20.67
N ASP A 7 10.61 -26.33 21.76
CA ASP A 7 10.32 -26.95 23.06
C ASP A 7 8.83 -26.81 23.36
N THR A 8 8.16 -27.93 23.63
CA THR A 8 6.73 -27.97 23.94
C THR A 8 6.50 -28.34 25.39
N VAL A 9 5.36 -27.91 25.91
CA VAL A 9 4.85 -28.28 27.24
C VAL A 9 3.48 -28.92 27.07
N ARG A 10 3.20 -29.94 27.87
CA ARG A 10 1.91 -30.62 27.88
C ARG A 10 1.14 -30.23 29.14
N LEU A 11 -0.08 -29.75 28.96
CA LEU A 11 -1.00 -29.40 30.04
C LEU A 11 -2.38 -30.00 29.80
N THR A 12 -3.24 -29.92 30.81
CA THR A 12 -4.64 -30.36 30.74
C THR A 12 -5.55 -29.17 31.04
N ILE A 13 -6.53 -28.92 30.17
CA ILE A 13 -7.54 -27.86 30.32
C ILE A 13 -8.90 -28.53 30.31
N ASP A 14 -9.62 -28.47 31.43
CA ASP A 14 -10.93 -29.13 31.63
C ASP A 14 -10.92 -30.62 31.26
N GLY A 15 -9.82 -31.31 31.61
CA GLY A 15 -9.62 -32.73 31.31
C GLY A 15 -9.10 -33.02 29.90
N ILE A 16 -9.02 -32.02 29.02
CA ILE A 16 -8.50 -32.15 27.65
C ILE A 16 -6.99 -31.88 27.65
N SER A 17 -6.21 -32.86 27.22
CA SER A 17 -4.76 -32.71 27.11
C SER A 17 -4.39 -31.91 25.85
N VAL A 18 -3.51 -30.92 26.01
CA VAL A 18 -3.01 -30.09 24.91
C VAL A 18 -1.50 -29.91 25.01
N THR A 19 -0.83 -29.92 23.86
CA THR A 19 0.60 -29.64 23.75
C THR A 19 0.79 -28.30 23.03
N VAL A 20 1.53 -27.40 23.66
CA VAL A 20 1.77 -26.05 23.14
C VAL A 20 3.25 -25.69 23.23
N PRO A 21 3.75 -24.75 22.39
CA PRO A 21 5.09 -24.21 22.54
C PRO A 21 5.32 -23.64 23.94
N LYS A 22 6.50 -23.86 24.50
CA LYS A 22 6.91 -23.25 25.78
C LYS A 22 6.79 -21.73 25.69
N GLY A 23 6.24 -21.11 26.73
CA GLY A 23 5.95 -19.67 26.74
C GLY A 23 4.52 -19.31 26.30
N THR A 24 3.74 -20.26 25.77
CA THR A 24 2.32 -20.05 25.45
C THR A 24 1.53 -19.72 26.72
N LEU A 25 0.65 -18.72 26.65
CA LEU A 25 -0.23 -18.35 27.76
C LEU A 25 -1.37 -19.36 27.90
N VAL A 26 -1.87 -19.56 29.12
CA VAL A 26 -2.98 -20.50 29.40
C VAL A 26 -4.21 -20.17 28.55
N ILE A 27 -4.52 -18.89 28.33
CA ILE A 27 -5.67 -18.48 27.50
C ILE A 27 -5.53 -18.91 26.03
N GLU A 28 -4.31 -18.90 25.48
CA GLU A 28 -4.04 -19.35 24.11
C GLU A 28 -4.02 -20.88 24.01
N ALA A 29 -3.55 -21.56 25.05
CA ALA A 29 -3.64 -23.02 25.15
C ALA A 29 -5.10 -23.48 25.21
N ALA A 30 -5.96 -22.79 25.97
CA ALA A 30 -7.40 -23.07 26.06
C ALA A 30 -8.09 -22.89 24.71
N ARG A 31 -7.74 -21.81 23.98
CA ARG A 31 -8.28 -21.55 22.63
C ARG A 31 -8.00 -22.69 21.66
N ARG A 32 -6.84 -23.36 21.75
CA ARG A 32 -6.48 -24.50 20.87
C ARG A 32 -7.36 -25.74 21.07
N VAL A 33 -7.95 -25.91 22.26
CA VAL A 33 -8.88 -27.01 22.56
C VAL A 33 -10.35 -26.57 22.49
N GLY A 34 -10.63 -25.37 21.95
CA GLY A 34 -11.99 -24.85 21.80
C GLY A 34 -12.62 -24.34 23.09
N VAL A 35 -11.84 -24.18 24.17
CA VAL A 35 -12.32 -23.63 25.44
C VAL A 35 -12.21 -22.10 25.42
N MET A 36 -13.35 -21.42 25.48
CA MET A 36 -13.43 -19.96 25.56
C MET A 36 -13.35 -19.51 27.02
N ILE A 37 -12.31 -18.76 27.37
CA ILE A 37 -12.19 -18.13 28.68
C ILE A 37 -12.64 -16.67 28.56
N PRO A 38 -13.66 -16.21 29.32
CA PRO A 38 -14.18 -14.84 29.24
C PRO A 38 -13.10 -13.76 29.48
N HIS A 39 -13.05 -12.70 28.66
CA HIS A 39 -12.02 -11.65 28.78
C HIS A 39 -12.37 -10.33 28.08
N PHE A 40 -11.96 -9.19 28.66
CA PHE A 40 -12.14 -7.85 28.07
C PHE A 40 -10.85 -7.10 27.73
N CYS A 41 -9.77 -7.30 28.48
CA CYS A 41 -8.51 -6.56 28.27
C CYS A 41 -7.49 -7.33 27.42
N TYR A 42 -7.61 -8.66 27.37
CA TYR A 42 -6.71 -9.51 26.60
C TYR A 42 -6.99 -9.39 25.09
N HIS A 43 -5.95 -9.33 24.28
CA HIS A 43 -6.03 -9.50 22.84
C HIS A 43 -4.69 -10.05 22.35
N PRO A 44 -4.64 -11.01 21.40
CA PRO A 44 -3.38 -11.69 21.03
C PRO A 44 -2.26 -10.78 20.52
N LYS A 45 -2.61 -9.61 19.96
CA LYS A 45 -1.62 -8.61 19.49
C LYS A 45 -1.03 -7.74 20.60
N LEU A 46 -1.60 -7.76 21.79
CA LEU A 46 -1.23 -6.88 22.89
C LEU A 46 -0.51 -7.67 23.98
N LYS A 47 0.40 -7.03 24.70
CA LYS A 47 1.02 -7.65 25.89
C LYS A 47 -0.03 -8.06 26.94
N PRO A 48 0.25 -9.02 27.83
CA PRO A 48 -0.62 -9.28 28.97
C PRO A 48 -0.73 -8.07 29.91
N ASP A 49 -1.95 -7.72 30.33
CA ASP A 49 -2.23 -6.62 31.26
C ASP A 49 -3.02 -7.08 32.50
N ALA A 50 -3.80 -8.16 32.37
CA ALA A 50 -4.58 -8.78 33.45
C ALA A 50 -5.50 -7.81 34.24
N ASN A 51 -5.84 -6.66 33.66
CA ASN A 51 -6.62 -5.60 34.30
C ASN A 51 -8.09 -6.00 34.55
N CYS A 52 -8.78 -6.58 33.56
CA CYS A 52 -10.23 -6.83 33.67
C CYS A 52 -10.63 -7.92 34.66
N ARG A 53 -9.69 -8.79 35.08
CA ARG A 53 -9.93 -9.96 35.96
C ARG A 53 -11.03 -10.94 35.51
N MET A 54 -11.54 -10.83 34.29
CA MET A 54 -12.58 -11.73 33.77
C MET A 54 -12.01 -13.13 33.41
N CYS A 55 -10.73 -13.22 33.07
CA CYS A 55 -10.07 -14.47 32.64
C CYS A 55 -9.57 -15.36 33.79
N LEU A 56 -10.23 -15.30 34.95
CA LEU A 56 -9.83 -16.09 36.12
C LEU A 56 -10.11 -17.58 35.87
N VAL A 57 -9.14 -18.41 36.20
CA VAL A 57 -9.20 -19.88 36.12
C VAL A 57 -8.61 -20.50 37.39
N GLU A 58 -9.00 -21.73 37.69
CA GLU A 58 -8.42 -22.52 38.76
C GLU A 58 -7.26 -23.36 38.20
N ILE A 59 -6.12 -23.37 38.88
CA ILE A 59 -4.97 -24.19 38.51
C ILE A 59 -4.62 -25.08 39.71
N GLU A 60 -4.52 -26.38 39.49
CA GLU A 60 -4.19 -27.32 40.57
C GLU A 60 -2.91 -26.92 41.30
N LYS A 61 -2.91 -27.08 42.63
CA LYS A 61 -1.81 -26.70 43.53
C LYS A 61 -1.56 -25.19 43.65
N MET A 62 -2.41 -24.33 43.06
CA MET A 62 -2.40 -22.88 43.30
C MET A 62 -3.60 -22.48 44.17
N PRO A 63 -3.39 -21.82 45.33
CA PRO A 63 -4.45 -21.58 46.31
C PRO A 63 -5.43 -20.46 45.88
N LYS A 64 -5.06 -19.61 44.93
CA LYS A 64 -5.89 -18.51 44.42
C LYS A 64 -6.16 -18.73 42.94
N LEU A 65 -7.30 -18.24 42.47
CA LEU A 65 -7.58 -18.15 41.03
C LEU A 65 -6.49 -17.36 40.32
N GLN A 66 -6.09 -17.84 39.14
CA GLN A 66 -5.04 -17.25 38.32
C GLN A 66 -5.63 -16.59 37.09
N THR A 67 -4.92 -15.61 36.54
CA THR A 67 -5.34 -14.92 35.31
C THR A 67 -4.74 -15.62 34.10
N SER A 68 -5.58 -16.32 33.32
CA SER A 68 -5.13 -17.14 32.20
C SER A 68 -4.40 -16.33 31.11
N CYS A 69 -4.67 -15.03 31.01
CA CYS A 69 -4.03 -14.13 30.05
C CYS A 69 -2.59 -13.73 30.41
N SER A 70 -2.12 -13.97 31.63
CA SER A 70 -0.74 -13.67 32.06
C SER A 70 -0.01 -14.88 32.65
N THR A 71 -0.71 -15.98 32.88
CA THR A 71 -0.09 -17.25 33.31
C THR A 71 0.46 -17.99 32.11
N VAL A 72 1.76 -18.32 32.14
CA VAL A 72 2.43 -19.15 31.14
C VAL A 72 2.13 -20.63 31.42
N ALA A 73 1.79 -21.39 30.38
CA ALA A 73 1.59 -22.82 30.46
C ALA A 73 2.89 -23.55 30.85
N SER A 74 2.79 -24.48 31.79
CA SER A 74 3.90 -25.34 32.22
C SER A 74 3.53 -26.81 32.06
N ASP A 75 4.56 -27.66 31.98
CA ASP A 75 4.36 -29.10 31.85
C ASP A 75 3.63 -29.67 33.08
N GLY A 76 2.67 -30.57 32.83
CA GLY A 76 1.82 -31.15 33.87
C GLY A 76 0.82 -30.19 34.52
N MET A 77 0.68 -28.95 34.03
CA MET A 77 -0.32 -28.01 34.53
C MET A 77 -1.74 -28.55 34.29
N ALA A 78 -2.60 -28.48 35.30
CA ALA A 78 -4.02 -28.81 35.20
C ALA A 78 -4.86 -27.56 35.49
N VAL A 79 -5.60 -27.10 34.48
CA VAL A 79 -6.42 -25.89 34.51
C VAL A 79 -7.89 -26.29 34.44
N ARG A 80 -8.71 -25.68 35.30
CA ARG A 80 -10.17 -25.83 35.33
C ARG A 80 -10.82 -24.46 35.12
N THR A 81 -11.67 -24.34 34.10
CA THR A 81 -12.24 -23.06 33.68
C THR A 81 -13.69 -22.84 34.14
N ALA A 82 -14.38 -23.90 34.56
CA ALA A 82 -15.80 -23.86 34.92
C ALA A 82 -16.11 -24.50 36.29
N THR A 83 -15.33 -24.16 37.33
CA THR A 83 -15.66 -24.56 38.72
C THR A 83 -16.65 -23.57 39.34
N SER A 84 -17.33 -23.96 40.43
CA SER A 84 -18.25 -23.06 41.14
C SER A 84 -17.56 -21.76 41.58
N VAL A 85 -16.32 -21.88 42.08
CA VAL A 85 -15.49 -20.76 42.52
C VAL A 85 -15.13 -19.83 41.35
N VAL A 86 -14.79 -20.39 40.18
CA VAL A 86 -14.49 -19.60 38.97
C VAL A 86 -15.74 -18.86 38.48
N ASN A 87 -16.88 -19.55 38.38
CA ASN A 87 -18.13 -18.95 37.92
C ASN A 87 -18.62 -17.84 38.87
N ASP A 88 -18.44 -17.99 40.18
CA ASP A 88 -18.78 -16.96 41.16
C ASP A 88 -17.84 -15.74 41.09
N ALA A 89 -16.57 -15.95 40.71
CA ALA A 89 -15.66 -14.86 40.41
C ALA A 89 -16.08 -14.10 39.13
N HIS A 90 -16.46 -14.80 38.06
CA HIS A 90 -16.96 -14.17 36.82
C HIS A 90 -18.23 -13.35 37.06
N LYS A 91 -19.22 -13.91 37.78
CA LYS A 91 -20.43 -13.18 38.23
C LYS A 91 -20.07 -11.89 38.95
N SER A 92 -19.16 -11.96 39.91
CA SER A 92 -18.76 -10.82 40.74
C SER A 92 -18.07 -9.73 39.91
N VAL A 93 -17.15 -10.12 39.01
CA VAL A 93 -16.47 -9.17 38.11
C VAL A 93 -17.45 -8.45 37.20
N LEU A 94 -18.40 -9.17 36.61
CA LEU A 94 -19.42 -8.56 35.76
C LEU A 94 -20.33 -7.61 36.53
N GLU A 95 -20.70 -7.96 37.77
CA GLU A 95 -21.53 -7.08 38.59
C GLU A 95 -20.84 -5.73 38.85
N PHE A 96 -19.52 -5.72 39.10
CA PHE A 96 -18.74 -4.48 39.24
C PHE A 96 -18.69 -3.65 37.94
N ILE A 97 -18.58 -4.31 36.78
CA ILE A 97 -18.58 -3.63 35.48
C ILE A 97 -19.96 -3.03 35.19
N LEU A 98 -21.02 -3.82 35.39
CA LEU A 98 -22.41 -3.42 35.12
C LEU A 98 -22.95 -2.37 36.08
N ALA A 99 -22.35 -2.24 37.29
CA ALA A 99 -22.69 -1.18 38.24
C ALA A 99 -22.61 0.22 37.60
N ASN A 100 -21.69 0.43 36.65
CA ASN A 100 -21.52 1.71 35.95
C ASN A 100 -21.92 1.69 34.46
N HIS A 101 -22.22 0.53 33.88
CA HIS A 101 -22.55 0.43 32.45
C HIS A 101 -24.02 0.85 32.18
N PRO A 102 -24.31 1.68 31.17
CA PRO A 102 -25.68 2.11 30.87
C PRO A 102 -26.51 0.99 30.25
N LEU A 103 -27.83 1.06 30.38
CA LEU A 103 -28.78 0.07 29.83
C LEU A 103 -29.15 0.39 28.37
N ASP A 104 -28.13 0.66 27.56
CA ASP A 104 -28.28 1.16 26.18
C ASP A 104 -28.38 0.04 25.14
N CYS A 105 -28.37 -1.23 25.52
CA CYS A 105 -28.28 -2.37 24.60
C CYS A 105 -29.23 -2.28 23.39
N PRO A 106 -30.52 -1.86 23.54
CA PRO A 106 -31.43 -1.73 22.40
C PRO A 106 -31.03 -0.69 21.36
N VAL A 107 -30.34 0.39 21.78
CA VAL A 107 -29.94 1.52 20.92
C VAL A 107 -28.45 1.52 20.56
N CYS A 108 -27.64 0.70 21.23
CA CYS A 108 -26.20 0.59 21.03
C CYS A 108 -25.85 -0.12 19.71
N ASP A 109 -25.00 0.50 18.89
CA ASP A 109 -24.56 -0.05 17.59
C ASP A 109 -23.70 -1.31 17.72
N GLN A 110 -23.14 -1.58 18.91
CA GLN A 110 -22.40 -2.81 19.19
C GLN A 110 -23.30 -3.98 19.62
N GLY A 111 -24.61 -3.74 19.80
CA GLY A 111 -25.55 -4.79 20.19
C GLY A 111 -25.51 -5.97 19.22
N GLY A 112 -25.39 -7.20 19.75
CA GLY A 112 -25.26 -8.44 18.98
C GLY A 112 -23.83 -8.78 18.52
N ARG A 113 -22.83 -7.97 18.89
CA ARG A 113 -21.39 -8.29 18.76
C ARG A 113 -20.55 -7.74 19.92
N CYS A 114 -21.17 -7.59 21.09
CA CYS A 114 -20.59 -6.95 22.27
C CYS A 114 -20.18 -8.04 23.26
N ASP A 115 -18.88 -8.19 23.55
CA ASP A 115 -18.36 -9.18 24.50
C ASP A 115 -19.05 -9.03 25.88
N LEU A 116 -19.35 -7.79 26.29
CA LEU A 116 -20.03 -7.53 27.57
C LEU A 116 -21.45 -8.06 27.55
N GLN A 117 -22.18 -7.92 26.44
CA GLN A 117 -23.53 -8.43 26.33
C GLN A 117 -23.54 -9.96 26.43
N ASP A 118 -22.62 -10.63 25.73
CA ASP A 118 -22.55 -12.09 25.67
C ASP A 118 -22.17 -12.66 27.05
N PHE A 119 -21.11 -12.13 27.68
CA PHE A 119 -20.73 -12.59 29.02
C PHE A 119 -21.77 -12.21 30.07
N SER A 120 -22.49 -11.09 29.91
CA SER A 120 -23.57 -10.75 30.82
C SER A 120 -24.72 -11.75 30.74
N HIS A 121 -25.07 -12.24 29.55
CA HIS A 121 -26.10 -13.26 29.39
C HIS A 121 -25.73 -14.57 30.09
N GLU A 122 -24.46 -14.97 30.02
CA GLU A 122 -23.98 -16.24 30.57
C GLU A 122 -23.77 -16.20 32.09
N TYR A 123 -23.27 -15.08 32.63
CA TYR A 123 -22.75 -15.02 34.00
C TYR A 123 -23.42 -13.96 34.90
N THR A 124 -24.44 -13.20 34.48
CA THR A 124 -25.05 -12.19 35.38
C THR A 124 -26.25 -12.75 36.12
N ALA A 125 -26.38 -12.42 37.41
CA ALA A 125 -27.59 -12.70 38.19
C ALA A 125 -28.78 -11.83 37.72
N THR A 126 -30.00 -12.31 37.90
CA THR A 126 -31.23 -11.62 37.43
C THR A 126 -31.47 -10.27 38.11
N ALA A 127 -30.86 -10.00 39.27
CA ALA A 127 -30.92 -8.71 39.97
C ALA A 127 -29.52 -8.31 40.47
N GLY A 128 -29.15 -7.04 40.27
CA GLY A 128 -27.90 -6.48 40.77
C GLY A 128 -28.02 -5.98 42.21
N ARG A 129 -26.94 -6.08 42.99
CA ARG A 129 -26.88 -5.62 44.39
C ARG A 129 -26.55 -4.13 44.52
N PHE A 130 -25.96 -3.53 43.49
CA PHE A 130 -25.57 -2.12 43.48
C PHE A 130 -26.74 -1.24 43.00
N ALA A 131 -27.21 -0.36 43.89
CA ALA A 131 -28.27 0.63 43.61
C ALA A 131 -27.73 2.07 43.51
N GLU A 132 -26.40 2.24 43.49
CA GLU A 132 -25.74 3.54 43.45
C GLU A 132 -25.98 4.25 42.11
N THR A 133 -25.90 5.59 42.13
CA THR A 133 -25.98 6.40 40.91
C THR A 133 -24.80 6.07 40.00
N LYS A 134 -25.10 5.63 38.77
CA LYS A 134 -24.07 5.34 37.76
C LYS A 134 -23.22 6.56 37.46
N ARG A 135 -21.93 6.36 37.20
CA ARG A 135 -21.06 7.44 36.72
C ARG A 135 -21.57 8.03 35.40
N ILE A 136 -21.30 9.31 35.20
CA ILE A 136 -21.67 10.02 33.98
C ILE A 136 -20.45 10.78 33.46
N PHE A 137 -20.03 10.43 32.25
CA PHE A 137 -19.14 11.22 31.40
C PHE A 137 -19.99 12.03 30.43
N GLN A 138 -19.69 13.32 30.32
CA GLN A 138 -20.36 14.20 29.37
C GLN A 138 -19.89 13.88 27.95
N LYS A 139 -20.80 13.94 26.99
CA LYS A 139 -20.46 13.71 25.59
C LYS A 139 -19.72 14.94 25.05
N GLU A 140 -18.48 14.73 24.62
CA GLU A 140 -17.65 15.75 23.97
C GLU A 140 -17.44 15.36 22.49
N TYR A 141 -17.24 16.36 21.62
CA TYR A 141 -16.84 16.07 20.25
C TYR A 141 -15.43 15.48 20.25
N PHE A 142 -15.28 14.28 19.69
CA PHE A 142 -14.02 13.55 19.72
C PHE A 142 -13.22 13.68 18.43
N SER A 143 -13.82 13.35 17.29
CA SER A 143 -13.15 13.40 15.98
C SER A 143 -14.17 13.37 14.83
N PRO A 144 -13.76 13.69 13.59
CA PRO A 144 -14.67 13.69 12.44
C PRO A 144 -15.17 12.29 12.07
N LEU A 145 -14.38 11.24 12.31
CA LEU A 145 -14.68 9.87 11.89
C LEU A 145 -15.01 8.91 13.03
N ILE A 146 -14.61 9.21 14.26
CA ILE A 146 -14.73 8.31 15.41
C ILE A 146 -15.60 8.99 16.46
N GLU A 147 -16.60 8.25 16.96
CA GLU A 147 -17.45 8.66 18.07
C GLU A 147 -17.06 7.92 19.33
N THR A 148 -17.15 8.61 20.45
CA THR A 148 -16.99 8.03 21.78
C THR A 148 -18.28 8.07 22.57
N GLN A 149 -18.54 6.99 23.29
CA GLN A 149 -19.50 6.96 24.39
C GLN A 149 -18.86 6.34 25.62
N MET A 150 -18.13 7.16 26.37
CA MET A 150 -17.30 6.69 27.48
C MET A 150 -18.10 6.14 28.66
N ASN A 151 -19.40 6.45 28.77
CA ASN A 151 -20.30 5.78 29.72
C ASN A 151 -20.37 4.26 29.48
N ARG A 152 -20.19 3.80 28.23
CA ARG A 152 -20.16 2.38 27.88
C ARG A 152 -18.79 1.74 28.08
N CYS A 153 -17.73 2.51 28.35
CA CYS A 153 -16.37 2.00 28.46
C CYS A 153 -16.19 1.08 29.68
N VAL A 154 -15.55 -0.08 29.48
CA VAL A 154 -15.20 -1.03 30.54
C VAL A 154 -13.76 -0.90 31.02
N GLN A 155 -13.07 0.19 30.65
CA GLN A 155 -11.70 0.53 31.06
C GLN A 155 -10.67 -0.59 30.80
N CYS A 156 -10.86 -1.39 29.74
CA CYS A 156 -9.96 -2.49 29.41
C CYS A 156 -8.62 -2.06 28.78
N LEU A 157 -8.50 -0.78 28.42
CA LEU A 157 -7.33 -0.15 27.80
C LEU A 157 -6.89 -0.72 26.44
N ARG A 158 -7.63 -1.66 25.82
CA ARG A 158 -7.28 -2.22 24.50
C ARG A 158 -7.03 -1.14 23.44
N CYS A 159 -7.85 -0.08 23.41
CA CYS A 159 -7.70 1.01 22.43
C CYS A 159 -6.40 1.81 22.61
N VAL A 160 -6.06 2.18 23.86
CA VAL A 160 -4.82 2.89 24.21
C VAL A 160 -3.62 2.03 23.85
N ARG A 161 -3.65 0.77 24.29
CA ARG A 161 -2.55 -0.17 24.11
C ARG A 161 -2.33 -0.57 22.67
N TYR A 162 -3.38 -0.67 21.86
CA TYR A 162 -3.23 -0.87 20.42
C TYR A 162 -2.58 0.35 19.75
N CYS A 163 -3.02 1.56 20.11
CA CYS A 163 -2.46 2.80 19.57
C CYS A 163 -0.97 2.98 19.92
N ASP A 164 -0.55 2.49 21.08
CA ASP A 164 0.85 2.50 21.54
C ASP A 164 1.65 1.29 21.02
N GLU A 165 1.26 0.06 21.37
CA GLU A 165 2.07 -1.15 21.16
C GLU A 165 2.07 -1.65 19.71
N VAL A 166 1.03 -1.35 18.92
CA VAL A 166 0.91 -1.80 17.52
C VAL A 166 1.24 -0.67 16.56
N MET A 167 0.56 0.47 16.70
CA MET A 167 0.73 1.59 15.76
C MET A 167 1.92 2.51 16.10
N ASP A 168 2.33 2.56 17.36
CA ASP A 168 3.31 3.50 17.92
C ASP A 168 2.96 4.99 17.68
N VAL A 169 1.67 5.31 17.78
CA VAL A 169 1.11 6.66 17.58
C VAL A 169 0.80 7.35 18.92
N LYS A 170 0.39 6.59 19.93
CA LYS A 170 0.11 7.08 21.30
C LYS A 170 -0.92 8.24 21.38
N ALA A 171 -1.90 8.26 20.47
CA ALA A 171 -2.92 9.31 20.41
C ALA A 171 -3.99 9.24 21.51
N LEU A 172 -4.11 8.11 22.21
CA LEU A 172 -5.11 7.86 23.24
C LEU A 172 -4.45 7.61 24.59
N ALA A 173 -5.06 8.09 25.67
CA ALA A 173 -4.64 7.78 27.03
C ALA A 173 -5.78 7.77 28.06
N PRO A 174 -5.60 7.07 29.18
CA PRO A 174 -6.45 7.23 30.35
C PRO A 174 -6.21 8.59 31.02
N SER A 175 -7.29 9.28 31.35
CA SER A 175 -7.31 10.53 32.12
C SER A 175 -8.21 10.37 33.35
N GLY A 176 -7.86 10.99 34.47
CA GLY A 176 -8.56 10.80 35.75
C GLY A 176 -8.03 9.61 36.56
N ARG A 177 -8.76 9.23 37.62
CA ARG A 177 -8.40 8.13 38.53
C ARG A 177 -9.64 7.37 39.00
N GLY A 178 -9.46 6.09 39.34
CA GLY A 178 -10.52 5.23 39.88
C GLY A 178 -11.71 5.09 38.93
N THR A 179 -12.92 5.20 39.47
CA THR A 179 -14.18 5.12 38.70
C THR A 179 -14.34 6.25 37.68
N MET A 180 -13.62 7.37 37.86
CA MET A 180 -13.63 8.53 36.97
C MET A 180 -12.50 8.50 35.93
N THR A 181 -11.85 7.35 35.72
CA THR A 181 -10.89 7.19 34.61
C THR A 181 -11.64 7.14 33.27
N GLU A 182 -11.34 8.08 32.38
CA GLU A 182 -11.90 8.22 31.04
C GLU A 182 -10.81 8.07 29.98
N ILE A 183 -11.13 7.53 28.80
CA ILE A 183 -10.17 7.50 27.69
C ILE A 183 -10.33 8.78 26.86
N LYS A 184 -9.26 9.56 26.76
CA LYS A 184 -9.22 10.83 26.01
C LYS A 184 -8.05 10.87 25.03
N SER A 185 -8.09 11.83 24.09
CA SER A 185 -6.91 12.27 23.35
C SER A 185 -6.06 13.21 24.23
N PHE A 186 -4.76 13.29 23.96
CA PHE A 186 -3.81 14.12 24.74
C PHE A 186 -3.90 15.64 24.47
N SER A 187 -4.85 16.11 23.65
CA SER A 187 -4.97 17.52 23.25
C SER A 187 -6.35 18.10 23.55
N THR A 188 -6.41 19.43 23.70
CA THR A 188 -7.67 20.21 23.75
C THR A 188 -8.40 20.28 22.40
N HIS A 189 -7.90 19.55 21.41
CA HIS A 189 -8.35 19.57 20.01
C HIS A 189 -8.93 18.18 19.65
N PRO A 190 -9.64 18.08 18.51
CA PRO A 190 -10.08 16.79 17.98
C PRO A 190 -8.93 15.79 17.89
N LEU A 191 -9.25 14.49 17.94
CA LEU A 191 -8.29 13.40 17.88
C LEU A 191 -7.27 13.59 16.74
N ASP A 192 -6.01 13.74 17.12
CA ASP A 192 -4.87 13.78 16.21
C ASP A 192 -4.22 12.40 16.15
N CYS A 193 -4.47 11.64 15.08
CA CYS A 193 -3.91 10.30 14.89
C CYS A 193 -3.92 9.88 13.41
N GLU A 194 -3.36 8.71 13.11
CA GLU A 194 -3.34 8.11 11.77
C GLU A 194 -4.71 7.61 11.26
N PHE A 195 -5.77 7.62 12.09
CA PHE A 195 -7.10 7.10 11.76
C PHE A 195 -7.12 5.67 11.20
N CYS A 196 -6.26 4.79 11.74
CA CYS A 196 -6.17 3.38 11.31
C CYS A 196 -7.43 2.52 11.59
N GLY A 197 -8.36 3.01 12.42
CA GLY A 197 -9.57 2.26 12.80
C GLY A 197 -9.35 1.18 13.88
N GLY A 198 -8.10 0.90 14.26
CA GLY A 198 -7.78 -0.18 15.21
C GLY A 198 -8.43 -0.02 16.59
N CYS A 199 -8.58 1.20 17.10
CA CYS A 199 -9.29 1.45 18.36
C CYS A 199 -10.79 1.14 18.28
N VAL A 200 -11.40 1.29 17.10
CA VAL A 200 -12.80 0.90 16.82
C VAL A 200 -12.89 -0.63 16.74
N GLN A 201 -11.99 -1.27 15.99
CA GLN A 201 -11.99 -2.73 15.81
C GLN A 201 -11.78 -3.51 17.12
N ILE A 202 -10.93 -2.99 18.01
CA ILE A 202 -10.53 -3.73 19.23
C ILE A 202 -11.44 -3.46 20.44
N CYS A 203 -12.35 -2.48 20.35
CA CYS A 203 -13.23 -2.13 21.46
C CYS A 203 -14.26 -3.26 21.68
N PRO A 204 -14.29 -3.92 22.86
CA PRO A 204 -15.23 -5.02 23.12
C PRO A 204 -16.68 -4.57 23.30
N VAL A 205 -16.91 -3.27 23.39
CA VAL A 205 -18.18 -2.63 23.74
C VAL A 205 -18.43 -1.42 22.84
N GLY A 206 -19.64 -0.87 22.83
CA GLY A 206 -19.99 0.30 22.01
C GLY A 206 -19.45 1.63 22.51
N ALA A 207 -18.23 1.67 23.05
CA ALA A 207 -17.59 2.88 23.60
C ALA A 207 -16.81 3.67 22.57
N ILE A 208 -16.23 3.03 21.56
CA ILE A 208 -15.53 3.69 20.43
C ILE A 208 -16.10 3.11 19.15
N THR A 209 -16.73 3.93 18.32
CA THR A 209 -17.47 3.50 17.12
C THR A 209 -17.20 4.43 15.93
N SER A 210 -17.53 3.99 14.72
CA SER A 210 -17.42 4.81 13.51
C SER A 210 -18.59 5.79 13.39
N ARG A 211 -18.31 7.05 13.08
CA ARG A 211 -19.35 8.06 12.76
C ARG A 211 -20.00 7.83 11.41
N LEU A 212 -19.34 7.10 10.51
CA LEU A 212 -19.85 6.88 9.15
C LEU A 212 -21.05 5.93 9.11
N SER A 213 -21.21 5.08 10.12
CA SER A 213 -22.17 3.98 10.11
C SER A 213 -23.13 3.99 11.31
N MET A 214 -22.97 4.95 12.23
CA MET A 214 -23.73 5.04 13.48
C MET A 214 -25.26 5.07 13.26
N TYR A 215 -25.99 4.30 14.06
CA TYR A 215 -27.46 4.20 14.06
C TYR A 215 -28.14 3.68 12.77
N GLU A 216 -27.38 3.24 11.76
CA GLU A 216 -27.94 2.80 10.47
C GLU A 216 -28.32 1.30 10.42
N TYR A 217 -27.81 0.49 11.36
CA TYR A 217 -27.91 -0.97 11.30
C TYR A 217 -27.81 -1.68 12.65
N ARG A 218 -28.09 -2.99 12.62
CA ARG A 218 -27.64 -3.95 13.62
C ARG A 218 -26.68 -4.95 12.99
N PRO A 219 -25.64 -5.41 13.69
CA PRO A 219 -24.63 -6.33 13.16
C PRO A 219 -25.20 -7.57 12.45
N TRP A 220 -26.29 -8.16 12.94
CA TRP A 220 -26.93 -9.33 12.32
C TRP A 220 -27.74 -9.02 11.05
N MET A 221 -27.98 -7.75 10.74
CA MET A 221 -28.64 -7.32 9.49
C MET A 221 -27.64 -7.22 8.32
N LEU A 222 -26.34 -7.26 8.60
CA LEU A 222 -25.30 -7.02 7.59
C LEU A 222 -24.83 -8.32 6.95
N LYS A 223 -24.69 -8.28 5.62
CA LYS A 223 -23.94 -9.30 4.87
C LYS A 223 -22.45 -8.98 4.94
N ARG A 224 -21.60 -9.99 4.81
CA ARG A 224 -20.14 -9.88 4.88
C ARG A 224 -19.51 -10.45 3.62
N ALA A 225 -18.54 -9.74 3.06
CA ALA A 225 -17.71 -10.21 1.96
C ALA A 225 -16.24 -9.89 2.22
N ASP A 226 -15.39 -10.92 2.16
CA ASP A 226 -13.94 -10.78 2.28
C ASP A 226 -13.31 -10.54 0.90
N THR A 227 -12.62 -9.42 0.76
CA THR A 227 -11.96 -8.98 -0.48
C THR A 227 -10.64 -8.24 -0.17
N ILE A 228 -9.99 -7.65 -1.18
CA ILE A 228 -8.70 -6.98 -1.05
C ILE A 228 -8.83 -5.47 -1.27
N CYS A 229 -8.12 -4.70 -0.45
CA CYS A 229 -8.03 -3.24 -0.54
C CYS A 229 -7.34 -2.79 -1.84
N GLN A 230 -7.94 -1.83 -2.55
CA GLN A 230 -7.49 -1.34 -3.87
C GLN A 230 -6.62 -0.07 -3.84
N TYR A 231 -5.99 0.27 -2.70
CA TYR A 231 -5.34 1.58 -2.53
C TYR A 231 -3.81 1.58 -2.65
N CYS A 232 -3.10 0.55 -2.20
CA CYS A 232 -1.64 0.48 -2.28
C CYS A 232 -1.15 -0.96 -2.38
N GLY A 233 0.14 -1.15 -2.66
CA GLY A 233 0.77 -2.45 -2.90
C GLY A 233 0.80 -3.44 -1.73
N ASP A 234 0.30 -3.08 -0.54
CA ASP A 234 0.35 -3.95 0.65
C ASP A 234 -0.58 -5.18 0.58
N GLY A 235 -1.68 -5.10 -0.17
CA GLY A 235 -2.62 -6.21 -0.33
C GLY A 235 -3.41 -6.57 0.93
N CYS A 236 -3.91 -5.58 1.68
CA CYS A 236 -4.71 -5.84 2.89
C CYS A 236 -6.01 -6.58 2.56
N GLN A 237 -6.31 -7.65 3.30
CA GLN A 237 -7.66 -8.23 3.29
C GLN A 237 -8.59 -7.36 4.11
N ILE A 238 -9.73 -7.02 3.53
CA ILE A 238 -10.82 -6.28 4.15
C ILE A 238 -12.10 -7.12 4.14
N THR A 239 -12.89 -7.00 5.20
CA THR A 239 -14.24 -7.53 5.29
C THR A 239 -15.20 -6.35 5.13
N VAL A 240 -15.90 -6.33 4.01
CA VAL A 240 -16.90 -5.30 3.69
C VAL A 240 -18.24 -5.77 4.22
N GLN A 241 -18.91 -4.90 4.98
CA GLN A 241 -20.24 -5.19 5.51
C GLN A 241 -21.30 -4.32 4.84
N THR A 242 -22.36 -4.96 4.36
CA THR A 242 -23.36 -4.33 3.49
C THR A 242 -24.79 -4.60 3.94
N LYS A 243 -25.69 -3.67 3.60
CA LYS A 243 -27.14 -3.83 3.74
C LYS A 243 -27.78 -3.62 2.36
N GLY A 244 -27.96 -4.73 1.63
CA GLY A 244 -28.24 -4.64 0.19
C GLY A 244 -27.05 -4.03 -0.56
N GLN A 245 -27.30 -3.01 -1.38
CA GLN A 245 -26.25 -2.27 -2.11
C GLN A 245 -25.54 -1.20 -1.26
N LEU A 246 -26.02 -0.91 -0.05
CA LEU A 246 -25.41 0.09 0.83
C LEU A 246 -24.16 -0.49 1.51
N LEU A 247 -23.01 0.14 1.27
CA LEU A 247 -21.76 -0.11 2.00
C LEU A 247 -21.85 0.54 3.37
N VAL A 248 -21.74 -0.25 4.44
CA VAL A 248 -21.99 0.22 5.82
C VAL A 248 -20.71 0.39 6.62
N GLU A 249 -19.86 -0.65 6.67
CA GLU A 249 -18.56 -0.57 7.34
C GLU A 249 -17.53 -1.52 6.71
N VAL A 250 -16.25 -1.26 6.98
CA VAL A 250 -15.15 -2.17 6.66
C VAL A 250 -14.35 -2.45 7.94
N ASN A 251 -13.93 -3.70 8.11
CA ASN A 251 -13.02 -4.12 9.16
C ASN A 251 -12.09 -5.23 8.66
N SER A 252 -11.21 -5.75 9.53
CA SER A 252 -10.40 -6.93 9.21
C SER A 252 -10.16 -7.72 10.50
N ALA A 253 -10.41 -9.02 10.47
CA ALA A 253 -10.27 -9.87 11.65
C ALA A 253 -8.78 -10.15 11.96
N HIS A 254 -8.45 -10.36 13.23
CA HIS A 254 -7.11 -10.82 13.59
C HIS A 254 -6.80 -12.16 12.91
N GLY A 255 -5.60 -12.28 12.31
CA GLY A 255 -5.19 -13.44 11.53
C GLY A 255 -5.65 -13.41 10.07
N ALA A 256 -6.46 -12.43 9.66
CA ALA A 256 -6.92 -12.30 8.28
C ALA A 256 -5.88 -11.60 7.40
N GLY A 257 -5.68 -12.15 6.19
CA GLY A 257 -4.83 -11.57 5.15
C GLY A 257 -3.37 -11.33 5.55
N ARG A 258 -2.66 -10.63 4.67
CA ARG A 258 -1.24 -10.25 4.86
C ARG A 258 -1.05 -9.16 5.91
N ASN A 259 -2.09 -8.38 6.13
CA ASN A 259 -2.20 -7.34 7.14
C ASN A 259 -2.54 -7.88 8.55
N ASN A 260 -2.80 -9.18 8.72
CA ASN A 260 -3.10 -9.80 10.01
C ASN A 260 -4.25 -9.10 10.78
N GLY A 261 -5.20 -8.47 10.08
CA GLY A 261 -6.28 -7.68 10.67
C GLY A 261 -6.02 -6.18 10.87
N ASP A 262 -4.80 -5.68 10.65
CA ASP A 262 -4.48 -4.25 10.76
C ASP A 262 -4.90 -3.51 9.49
N LEU A 263 -5.40 -2.28 9.61
CA LEU A 263 -5.78 -1.45 8.47
C LEU A 263 -5.22 -0.04 8.61
N CYS A 264 -5.17 0.67 7.49
CA CYS A 264 -4.85 2.09 7.43
C CYS A 264 -6.15 2.89 7.18
N PRO A 265 -6.15 4.23 7.28
CA PRO A 265 -7.38 5.01 7.06
C PRO A 265 -8.00 4.76 5.68
N ARG A 266 -7.19 4.58 4.64
CA ARG A 266 -7.68 4.25 3.28
C ARG A 266 -8.49 2.96 3.28
N GLY A 267 -7.97 1.90 3.89
CA GLY A 267 -8.67 0.61 3.99
C GLY A 267 -9.91 0.65 4.87
N PHE A 268 -9.84 1.35 6.01
CA PHE A 268 -10.91 1.34 7.01
C PHE A 268 -12.05 2.32 6.70
N PHE A 269 -11.75 3.53 6.20
CA PHE A 269 -12.72 4.61 5.98
C PHE A 269 -12.93 4.97 4.48
N GLY A 270 -12.15 4.40 3.56
CA GLY A 270 -12.16 4.73 2.14
C GLY A 270 -13.25 4.08 1.27
N TYR A 271 -14.01 3.12 1.80
CA TYR A 271 -14.86 2.23 1.00
C TYR A 271 -15.99 2.91 0.20
N HIS A 272 -16.39 4.14 0.54
CA HIS A 272 -17.48 4.88 -0.11
C HIS A 272 -17.20 5.29 -1.57
N ALA A 273 -15.95 5.24 -2.04
CA ALA A 273 -15.65 5.59 -3.43
C ALA A 273 -16.36 4.66 -4.43
N ALA A 274 -16.61 3.40 -4.08
CA ALA A 274 -17.27 2.44 -4.96
C ALA A 274 -18.74 2.80 -5.25
N THR A 275 -19.45 3.42 -4.30
CA THR A 275 -20.87 3.79 -4.43
C THR A 275 -21.09 5.30 -4.49
N HIS A 276 -20.06 6.05 -4.89
CA HIS A 276 -20.16 7.51 -4.99
C HIS A 276 -21.22 7.93 -6.03
N PRO A 277 -22.03 8.98 -5.77
CA PRO A 277 -23.09 9.41 -6.68
C PRO A 277 -22.64 9.77 -8.10
N ASP A 278 -21.43 10.36 -8.24
CA ASP A 278 -20.85 10.70 -9.55
C ASP A 278 -20.37 9.50 -10.39
N ARG A 279 -20.61 8.26 -9.95
CA ARG A 279 -20.26 7.06 -10.74
C ARG A 279 -20.97 7.12 -12.10
N ILE A 280 -20.25 6.77 -13.15
CA ILE A 280 -20.88 6.51 -14.44
C ILE A 280 -21.66 5.21 -14.32
N THR A 281 -22.95 5.26 -14.63
CA THR A 281 -23.86 4.11 -14.47
C THR A 281 -24.37 3.56 -15.80
N LYS A 282 -24.13 4.25 -16.92
CA LYS A 282 -24.53 3.84 -18.26
C LYS A 282 -23.47 4.19 -19.30
N PRO A 283 -23.41 3.49 -20.44
CA PRO A 283 -22.58 3.87 -21.57
C PRO A 283 -22.86 5.30 -22.03
N LEU A 284 -21.82 6.02 -22.43
CA LEU A 284 -21.89 7.37 -22.99
C LEU A 284 -21.24 7.40 -24.37
N ILE A 285 -21.86 8.08 -25.33
CA ILE A 285 -21.30 8.33 -26.66
C ILE A 285 -21.25 9.83 -26.92
N ARG A 286 -20.18 10.32 -27.53
CA ARG A 286 -20.07 11.72 -27.94
C ARG A 286 -20.91 12.00 -29.17
N ARG A 287 -21.88 12.91 -29.04
CA ARG A 287 -22.71 13.43 -30.13
C ARG A 287 -22.71 14.96 -30.07
N ASN A 288 -22.50 15.61 -31.21
CA ASN A 288 -22.47 17.07 -31.33
C ASN A 288 -21.54 17.73 -30.29
N GLY A 289 -20.39 17.12 -30.02
CA GLY A 289 -19.39 17.61 -29.07
C GLY A 289 -19.64 17.27 -27.60
N THR A 290 -20.79 16.70 -27.24
CA THR A 290 -21.14 16.35 -25.85
C THR A 290 -21.34 14.85 -25.64
N LEU A 291 -20.94 14.33 -24.48
CA LEU A 291 -21.24 12.95 -24.08
C LEU A 291 -22.72 12.84 -23.67
N VAL A 292 -23.43 11.87 -24.26
CA VAL A 292 -24.84 11.59 -23.94
C VAL A 292 -25.01 10.11 -23.61
N GLU A 293 -25.97 9.81 -22.73
CA GLU A 293 -26.31 8.43 -22.37
C GLU A 293 -26.72 7.61 -23.60
N SER A 294 -26.30 6.34 -23.60
CA SER A 294 -26.53 5.37 -24.67
C SER A 294 -26.81 3.97 -24.10
N THR A 295 -27.23 3.06 -24.96
CA THR A 295 -27.37 1.63 -24.62
C THR A 295 -26.04 0.90 -24.77
N TRP A 296 -25.92 -0.27 -24.16
CA TRP A 296 -24.72 -1.12 -24.31
C TRP A 296 -24.54 -1.57 -25.75
N GLU A 297 -25.61 -2.00 -26.40
CA GLU A 297 -25.62 -2.47 -27.78
C GLU A 297 -25.11 -1.38 -28.72
N GLU A 298 -25.65 -0.17 -28.60
CA GLU A 298 -25.27 0.96 -29.45
C GLU A 298 -23.83 1.42 -29.18
N ALA A 299 -23.41 1.53 -27.91
CA ALA A 299 -22.07 1.98 -27.57
C ALA A 299 -20.98 0.98 -27.97
N LEU A 300 -21.22 -0.31 -27.76
CA LEU A 300 -20.28 -1.36 -28.16
C LEU A 300 -20.20 -1.51 -29.67
N GLN A 301 -21.33 -1.45 -30.38
CA GLN A 301 -21.34 -1.50 -31.84
C GLN A 301 -20.60 -0.30 -32.43
N PHE A 302 -20.89 0.92 -31.95
CA PHE A 302 -20.20 2.12 -32.39
C PHE A 302 -18.68 2.05 -32.14
N ALA A 303 -18.28 1.56 -30.97
CA ALA A 303 -16.85 1.38 -30.67
C ALA A 303 -16.21 0.32 -31.58
N ALA A 304 -16.86 -0.81 -31.82
CA ALA A 304 -16.36 -1.86 -32.71
C ALA A 304 -16.25 -1.37 -34.16
N ASP A 305 -17.24 -0.63 -34.65
CA ASP A 305 -17.26 -0.06 -36.01
C ASP A 305 -16.11 0.93 -36.19
N GLU A 306 -15.87 1.84 -35.25
CA GLU A 306 -14.76 2.80 -35.32
C GLU A 306 -13.39 2.13 -35.21
N ILE A 307 -13.24 1.15 -34.32
CA ILE A 307 -12.00 0.36 -34.22
C ILE A 307 -11.76 -0.40 -35.54
N GLY A 308 -12.78 -1.06 -36.10
CA GLY A 308 -12.70 -1.78 -37.37
C GLY A 308 -12.34 -0.86 -38.54
N ARG A 309 -13.02 0.28 -38.65
CA ARG A 309 -12.79 1.31 -39.68
C ARG A 309 -11.36 1.83 -39.64
N LEU A 310 -10.88 2.24 -38.46
CA LEU A 310 -9.53 2.79 -38.30
C LEU A 310 -8.45 1.73 -38.50
N LYS A 311 -8.68 0.49 -38.06
CA LYS A 311 -7.77 -0.63 -38.32
C LYS A 311 -7.65 -0.93 -39.81
N ALA A 312 -8.76 -0.88 -40.56
CA ALA A 312 -8.73 -1.05 -42.01
C ALA A 312 -8.04 0.13 -42.73
N ALA A 313 -8.23 1.36 -42.26
CA ALA A 313 -7.68 2.56 -42.89
C ALA A 313 -6.19 2.82 -42.58
N HIS A 314 -5.74 2.54 -41.35
CA HIS A 314 -4.41 2.93 -40.86
C HIS A 314 -3.55 1.77 -40.36
N GLY A 315 -4.11 0.56 -40.25
CA GLY A 315 -3.42 -0.61 -39.69
C GLY A 315 -3.41 -0.62 -38.16
N SER A 316 -2.98 -1.73 -37.58
CA SER A 316 -3.01 -1.96 -36.12
C SER A 316 -2.03 -1.08 -35.33
N GLN A 317 -0.93 -0.66 -35.95
CA GLN A 317 0.09 0.18 -35.31
C GLN A 317 -0.39 1.62 -35.06
N ALA A 318 -1.53 2.01 -35.62
CA ALA A 318 -2.20 3.28 -35.34
C ALA A 318 -3.00 3.28 -34.03
N PHE A 319 -2.99 2.18 -33.27
CA PHE A 319 -3.70 2.04 -32.01
C PHE A 319 -2.74 2.02 -30.82
N GLY A 320 -3.20 2.55 -29.69
CA GLY A 320 -2.53 2.49 -28.40
C GLY A 320 -3.49 2.07 -27.29
N GLY A 321 -2.97 1.52 -26.19
CA GLY A 321 -3.77 1.06 -25.06
C GLY A 321 -3.17 1.43 -23.71
N LEU A 322 -3.99 1.86 -22.75
CA LEU A 322 -3.58 2.06 -21.36
C LEU A 322 -4.53 1.34 -20.41
N ILE A 323 -3.99 0.68 -19.39
CA ILE A 323 -4.80 0.06 -18.33
C ILE A 323 -4.22 0.31 -16.94
N SER A 324 -5.09 0.43 -15.94
CA SER A 324 -4.68 0.67 -14.56
C SER A 324 -4.30 -0.59 -13.82
N GLY A 325 -3.24 -0.50 -13.02
CA GLY A 325 -2.88 -1.41 -11.93
C GLY A 325 -3.91 -1.43 -10.79
N ARG A 326 -5.03 -0.71 -10.89
CA ARG A 326 -6.21 -0.92 -10.02
C ARG A 326 -7.14 -2.02 -10.51
N CYS A 327 -6.99 -2.44 -11.77
CA CYS A 327 -7.76 -3.52 -12.36
C CYS A 327 -7.28 -4.90 -11.89
N THR A 328 -8.15 -5.90 -11.98
CA THR A 328 -7.79 -7.27 -11.59
C THR A 328 -6.79 -7.87 -12.58
N ASN A 329 -6.09 -8.93 -12.16
CA ASN A 329 -5.17 -9.64 -13.04
C ASN A 329 -5.89 -10.19 -14.29
N GLU A 330 -7.15 -10.58 -14.14
CA GLU A 330 -7.99 -11.05 -15.24
C GLU A 330 -8.28 -9.93 -16.24
N ASP A 331 -8.59 -8.71 -15.76
CA ASP A 331 -8.77 -7.54 -16.62
C ASP A 331 -7.44 -7.17 -17.33
N LEU A 332 -6.33 -7.11 -16.59
CA LEU A 332 -4.99 -6.80 -17.11
C LEU A 332 -4.56 -7.79 -18.18
N TYR A 333 -4.77 -9.08 -17.93
CA TYR A 333 -4.46 -10.16 -18.84
C TYR A 333 -5.30 -10.10 -20.11
N LEU A 334 -6.61 -9.91 -19.97
CA LEU A 334 -7.50 -9.87 -21.12
C LEU A 334 -7.28 -8.59 -21.94
N PHE A 335 -7.00 -7.47 -21.30
CA PHE A 335 -6.64 -6.22 -21.97
C PHE A 335 -5.42 -6.37 -22.87
N GLN A 336 -4.31 -6.88 -22.34
CA GLN A 336 -3.11 -7.04 -23.18
C GLN A 336 -3.32 -8.07 -24.30
N LYS A 337 -4.11 -9.13 -24.04
CA LYS A 337 -4.45 -10.15 -25.03
C LYS A 337 -5.34 -9.55 -26.12
N PHE A 338 -6.30 -8.71 -25.75
CA PHE A 338 -7.16 -7.95 -26.66
C PHE A 338 -6.33 -7.02 -27.56
N MET A 339 -5.43 -6.22 -26.99
CA MET A 339 -4.57 -5.33 -27.78
C MET A 339 -3.68 -6.12 -28.77
N ARG A 340 -3.13 -7.27 -28.34
CA ARG A 340 -2.22 -8.06 -29.18
C ARG A 340 -2.92 -8.92 -30.24
N LEU A 341 -4.08 -9.49 -29.93
CA LEU A 341 -4.76 -10.45 -30.83
C LEU A 341 -5.93 -9.83 -31.60
N VAL A 342 -6.71 -8.97 -30.94
CA VAL A 342 -7.90 -8.37 -31.56
C VAL A 342 -7.51 -7.11 -32.32
N VAL A 343 -6.81 -6.18 -31.66
CA VAL A 343 -6.32 -4.96 -32.33
C VAL A 343 -5.12 -5.28 -33.20
N GLY A 344 -4.18 -6.09 -32.71
CA GLY A 344 -2.99 -6.53 -33.46
C GLY A 344 -1.76 -5.66 -33.22
N THR A 345 -1.61 -5.09 -32.02
CA THR A 345 -0.50 -4.17 -31.67
C THR A 345 0.12 -4.51 -30.31
N ASN A 346 1.40 -4.18 -30.16
CA ASN A 346 2.11 -4.19 -28.89
C ASN A 346 2.12 -2.79 -28.22
N ASN A 347 1.51 -1.77 -28.83
CA ASN A 347 1.38 -0.43 -28.26
C ASN A 347 0.39 -0.45 -27.10
N LEU A 348 0.87 -0.84 -25.92
CA LEU A 348 0.09 -0.87 -24.71
C LEU A 348 0.99 -0.61 -23.50
N ASP A 349 0.44 0.00 -22.46
CA ASP A 349 1.15 0.23 -21.20
C ASP A 349 0.18 0.23 -20.02
N SER A 350 0.72 0.37 -18.80
CA SER A 350 -0.09 0.46 -17.58
C SER A 350 0.45 1.43 -16.55
N SER A 351 -0.30 1.70 -15.49
CA SER A 351 0.15 2.58 -14.39
C SER A 351 1.43 2.12 -13.71
N ALA A 352 1.80 0.83 -13.81
CA ALA A 352 3.09 0.36 -13.34
C ALA A 352 4.28 1.13 -13.97
N ARG A 353 4.11 1.68 -15.19
CA ARG A 353 5.10 2.53 -15.87
C ARG A 353 5.45 3.80 -15.11
N TYR A 354 4.59 4.28 -14.21
CA TYR A 354 4.88 5.51 -13.47
C TYR A 354 6.05 5.36 -12.49
N GLY A 355 6.42 4.14 -12.09
CA GLY A 355 7.55 3.91 -11.18
C GLY A 355 7.95 2.44 -11.02
N GLN A 356 6.98 1.53 -10.86
CA GLN A 356 7.24 0.14 -10.52
C GLN A 356 8.16 -0.58 -11.52
N ILE A 357 8.10 -0.23 -12.81
CA ILE A 357 8.92 -0.88 -13.84
C ILE A 357 10.42 -0.63 -13.68
N ASN A 358 10.84 0.47 -13.04
CA ASN A 358 12.25 0.68 -12.70
C ASN A 358 12.78 -0.45 -11.82
N GLY A 359 12.02 -0.82 -10.79
CA GLY A 359 12.36 -1.91 -9.88
C GLY A 359 12.30 -3.28 -10.57
N VAL A 360 11.22 -3.55 -11.30
CA VAL A 360 11.01 -4.84 -11.99
C VAL A 360 12.13 -5.11 -13.00
N GLN A 361 12.48 -4.15 -13.85
CA GLN A 361 13.53 -4.34 -14.87
C GLN A 361 14.92 -4.46 -14.24
N ALA A 362 15.21 -3.72 -13.16
CA ALA A 362 16.48 -3.86 -12.44
C ALA A 362 16.63 -5.26 -11.84
N MET A 363 15.58 -5.77 -11.18
CA MET A 363 15.57 -7.15 -10.65
C MET A 363 15.72 -8.19 -11.77
N ARG A 364 15.00 -8.04 -12.90
CA ARG A 364 15.12 -8.97 -14.03
C ARG A 364 16.54 -9.01 -14.58
N ARG A 365 17.19 -7.85 -14.69
CA ARG A 365 18.57 -7.72 -15.18
C ARG A 365 19.60 -8.37 -14.26
N VAL A 366 19.51 -8.14 -12.95
CA VAL A 366 20.59 -8.53 -12.02
C VAL A 366 20.33 -9.89 -11.38
N GLN A 367 19.12 -10.15 -10.90
CA GLN A 367 18.78 -11.36 -10.14
C GLN A 367 17.92 -12.37 -10.94
N GLY A 368 17.47 -12.03 -12.15
CA GLY A 368 16.68 -12.93 -13.00
C GLY A 368 15.24 -13.17 -12.52
N THR A 369 14.76 -12.38 -11.56
CA THR A 369 13.37 -12.43 -11.07
C THR A 369 12.70 -11.08 -11.32
N HIS A 370 11.38 -11.05 -11.25
CA HIS A 370 10.55 -9.84 -11.40
C HIS A 370 9.74 -9.53 -10.14
N ARG A 371 10.03 -10.23 -9.05
CA ARG A 371 9.40 -10.10 -7.73
C ARG A 371 10.49 -9.98 -6.68
N TRP A 372 10.10 -9.54 -5.49
CA TRP A 372 10.96 -9.56 -4.32
C TRP A 372 11.50 -10.97 -4.07
N THR A 373 12.75 -11.08 -3.64
CA THR A 373 13.35 -12.32 -3.12
C THR A 373 13.11 -12.50 -1.61
N VAL A 374 12.34 -11.59 -1.02
CA VAL A 374 11.95 -11.51 0.39
C VAL A 374 10.43 -11.37 0.53
N SER A 375 9.92 -11.56 1.73
CA SER A 375 8.51 -11.46 2.11
C SER A 375 8.27 -10.41 3.20
N LEU A 376 7.00 -10.10 3.52
CA LEU A 376 6.67 -9.29 4.70
C LEU A 376 7.16 -9.91 6.01
N GLU A 377 7.25 -11.24 6.10
CA GLU A 377 7.82 -11.92 7.27
C GLU A 377 9.33 -11.71 7.37
N ASP A 378 10.05 -11.64 6.25
CA ASP A 378 11.47 -11.31 6.26
C ASP A 378 11.73 -9.88 6.74
N LEU A 379 10.78 -8.94 6.52
CA LEU A 379 10.87 -7.60 7.10
C LEU A 379 10.81 -7.64 8.63
N SER A 380 9.84 -8.35 9.22
CA SER A 380 9.74 -8.50 10.68
C SER A 380 10.95 -9.21 11.28
N HIS A 381 11.57 -10.14 10.54
CA HIS A 381 12.72 -10.92 11.00
C HIS A 381 14.08 -10.32 10.63
N ALA A 382 14.15 -9.22 9.88
CA ALA A 382 15.42 -8.59 9.51
C ALA A 382 16.19 -8.15 10.77
N ASP A 383 17.53 -8.16 10.71
CA ASP A 383 18.37 -7.56 11.74
C ASP A 383 18.90 -6.17 11.33
N THR A 384 18.97 -5.89 10.02
CA THR A 384 19.21 -4.56 9.48
C THR A 384 18.20 -4.26 8.36
N LEU A 385 17.54 -3.11 8.44
CA LEU A 385 16.61 -2.58 7.43
C LEU A 385 17.16 -1.28 6.86
N LEU A 386 17.21 -1.17 5.54
CA LEU A 386 17.61 0.05 4.83
C LEU A 386 16.46 0.56 3.98
N LEU A 387 15.88 1.69 4.36
CA LEU A 387 14.79 2.34 3.62
C LEU A 387 15.33 3.51 2.80
N ILE A 388 14.98 3.56 1.51
CA ILE A 388 15.46 4.59 0.59
C ILE A 388 14.27 5.18 -0.17
N GLY A 389 14.14 6.52 -0.10
CA GLY A 389 13.13 7.26 -0.85
C GLY A 389 11.69 6.86 -0.48
N THR A 390 11.40 6.71 0.81
CA THR A 390 10.06 6.29 1.26
C THR A 390 9.67 6.88 2.60
N ASN A 391 8.50 7.51 2.65
CA ASN A 391 7.72 7.66 3.89
C ASN A 391 6.79 6.44 4.02
N ILE A 392 7.37 5.29 4.36
CA ILE A 392 6.66 3.99 4.31
C ILE A 392 5.37 3.97 5.13
N THR A 393 5.27 4.80 6.19
CA THR A 393 4.04 4.86 6.99
C THR A 393 2.88 5.47 6.21
N GLU A 394 3.14 6.43 5.32
CA GLU A 394 2.10 7.07 4.50
C GLU A 394 1.85 6.30 3.19
N THR A 395 2.89 5.75 2.57
CA THR A 395 2.79 5.08 1.27
C THR A 395 2.32 3.63 1.40
N ASN A 396 2.95 2.84 2.29
CA ASN A 396 2.73 1.39 2.45
C ASN A 396 2.61 1.04 3.95
N PRO A 397 1.50 1.45 4.62
CA PRO A 397 1.40 1.42 6.08
C PRO A 397 1.59 0.03 6.69
N ILE A 398 1.17 -1.05 6.01
CA ILE A 398 1.31 -2.42 6.55
C ILE A 398 2.77 -2.88 6.46
N ALA A 399 3.47 -2.60 5.35
CA ALA A 399 4.91 -2.81 5.30
C ALA A 399 5.62 -1.97 6.38
N GLY A 400 5.16 -0.74 6.62
CA GLY A 400 5.60 0.10 7.72
C GLY A 400 5.41 -0.52 9.10
N LEU A 401 4.27 -1.18 9.37
CA LEU A 401 4.05 -1.91 10.62
C LEU A 401 5.02 -3.08 10.80
N ARG A 402 5.39 -3.79 9.72
CA ARG A 402 6.40 -4.86 9.77
C ARG A 402 7.78 -4.30 10.12
N VAL A 403 8.15 -3.15 9.57
CA VAL A 403 9.38 -2.43 9.95
C VAL A 403 9.35 -2.01 11.43
N LYS A 404 8.24 -1.42 11.89
CA LYS A 404 8.07 -1.04 13.31
C LYS A 404 8.18 -2.26 14.23
N GLU A 405 7.60 -3.39 13.84
CA GLU A 405 7.70 -4.66 14.56
C GLU A 405 9.15 -5.15 14.66
N ALA A 406 9.89 -5.16 13.54
CA ALA A 406 11.30 -5.54 13.51
C ALA A 406 12.14 -4.71 14.49
N VAL A 407 11.96 -3.38 14.46
CA VAL A 407 12.71 -2.45 15.31
C VAL A 407 12.32 -2.59 16.79
N LYS A 408 11.02 -2.52 17.10
CA LYS A 408 10.53 -2.43 18.49
C LYS A 408 10.50 -3.77 19.22
N LYS A 409 10.19 -4.86 18.51
CA LYS A 409 10.04 -6.19 19.12
C LYS A 409 11.25 -7.08 18.92
N HIS A 410 11.95 -6.94 17.79
CA HIS A 410 13.09 -7.80 17.44
C HIS A 410 14.44 -7.09 17.51
N GLY A 411 14.47 -5.78 17.79
CA GLY A 411 15.70 -5.02 17.98
C GLY A 411 16.50 -4.80 16.69
N ALA A 412 15.84 -4.81 15.53
CA ALA A 412 16.47 -4.56 14.24
C ALA A 412 17.02 -3.12 14.13
N THR A 413 18.18 -2.97 13.50
CA THR A 413 18.75 -1.66 13.17
C THR A 413 18.06 -1.11 11.93
N LEU A 414 17.43 0.07 12.07
CA LEU A 414 16.83 0.80 10.96
C LEU A 414 17.76 1.91 10.47
N CYS A 415 18.05 1.92 9.17
CA CYS A 415 18.73 2.98 8.45
C CYS A 415 17.79 3.59 7.41
N THR A 416 17.79 4.92 7.28
CA THR A 416 16.93 5.64 6.33
C THR A 416 17.73 6.64 5.50
N ILE A 417 17.44 6.69 4.20
CA ILE A 417 17.87 7.73 3.26
C ILE A 417 16.61 8.24 2.58
N ASP A 418 16.03 9.33 3.08
CA ASP A 418 14.76 9.87 2.60
C ASP A 418 14.76 11.41 2.64
N SER A 419 13.67 12.03 2.21
CA SER A 419 13.57 13.49 2.10
C SER A 419 13.02 14.20 3.34
N MET A 420 12.74 13.48 4.42
CA MET A 420 12.10 14.03 5.62
C MET A 420 13.12 14.28 6.73
N VAL A 421 12.79 15.16 7.69
CA VAL A 421 13.53 15.25 8.96
C VAL A 421 12.75 14.58 10.10
N PRO A 422 13.44 13.96 11.09
CA PRO A 422 12.80 13.45 12.30
C PRO A 422 12.07 14.56 13.06
N ALA A 423 10.80 14.32 13.42
CA ALA A 423 10.00 15.26 14.21
C ALA A 423 8.93 14.55 15.04
N VAL A 424 8.59 15.13 16.19
CA VAL A 424 7.50 14.63 17.04
C VAL A 424 6.16 14.90 16.36
N GLY A 425 5.37 13.86 16.14
CA GLY A 425 4.06 13.97 15.52
C GLY A 425 3.32 12.65 15.56
N THR A 426 2.03 12.71 15.26
CA THR A 426 1.10 11.56 15.29
C THR A 426 0.94 10.87 13.94
N ILE A 427 1.43 11.50 12.85
CA ILE A 427 1.35 10.98 11.48
C ILE A 427 2.76 10.63 10.99
N SER A 428 2.97 9.34 10.69
CA SER A 428 4.27 8.74 10.39
C SER A 428 5.23 8.85 11.57
N ASN A 429 6.13 7.90 11.80
CA ASN A 429 7.20 8.04 12.80
C ASN A 429 8.49 7.31 12.38
N ILE A 430 8.57 6.92 11.11
CA ILE A 430 9.61 6.00 10.65
C ILE A 430 11.02 6.60 10.77
N ALA A 431 11.20 7.87 10.40
CA ALA A 431 12.47 8.58 10.54
C ALA A 431 12.91 8.70 12.02
N ASN A 432 11.97 8.86 12.95
CA ASN A 432 12.25 8.90 14.39
C ASN A 432 12.71 7.55 14.95
N LEU A 433 12.33 6.44 14.30
CA LEU A 433 12.75 5.09 14.67
C LEU A 433 14.10 4.71 14.04
N SER A 434 14.62 5.54 13.14
CA SER A 434 15.88 5.28 12.46
C SER A 434 17.07 5.49 13.41
N HIS A 435 17.99 4.53 13.43
CA HIS A 435 19.24 4.62 14.18
C HIS A 435 20.26 5.50 13.44
N HIS A 436 20.25 5.43 12.11
CA HIS A 436 21.03 6.29 11.23
C HIS A 436 20.11 6.85 10.16
N HIS A 437 20.02 8.17 10.07
CA HIS A 437 19.13 8.86 9.15
C HIS A 437 19.91 9.88 8.33
N VAL A 438 19.68 9.86 7.01
CA VAL A 438 20.27 10.78 6.05
C VAL A 438 19.14 11.45 5.27
N CYS A 439 18.95 12.74 5.51
CA CYS A 439 17.98 13.55 4.79
C CYS A 439 18.57 13.98 3.44
N VAL A 440 17.96 13.55 2.34
CA VAL A 440 18.41 13.82 0.96
C VAL A 440 17.21 14.24 0.11
N GLN A 441 17.39 15.28 -0.69
CA GLN A 441 16.34 15.70 -1.64
C GLN A 441 16.07 14.59 -2.68
N PRO A 442 14.81 14.34 -3.09
CA PRO A 442 14.47 13.21 -3.96
C PRO A 442 15.29 13.09 -5.25
N PRO A 443 15.62 14.18 -5.98
CA PRO A 443 16.49 14.11 -7.16
C PRO A 443 17.89 13.53 -6.88
N GLN A 444 18.37 13.64 -5.63
CA GLN A 444 19.71 13.26 -5.20
C GLN A 444 19.78 11.89 -4.52
N LEU A 445 18.67 11.17 -4.43
CA LEU A 445 18.62 9.83 -3.83
C LEU A 445 19.55 8.85 -4.55
N GLY A 446 19.65 8.90 -5.89
CA GLY A 446 20.59 8.08 -6.65
C GLY A 446 22.05 8.36 -6.29
N SER A 447 22.41 9.64 -6.12
CA SER A 447 23.75 10.06 -5.64
C SER A 447 24.03 9.58 -4.22
N ALA A 448 23.01 9.52 -3.35
CA ALA A 448 23.14 8.98 -2.00
C ALA A 448 23.35 7.46 -1.98
N VAL A 449 22.71 6.72 -2.91
CA VAL A 449 22.99 5.30 -3.12
C VAL A 449 24.46 5.08 -3.52
N LEU A 450 24.99 5.92 -4.42
CA LEU A 450 26.41 5.88 -4.79
C LEU A 450 27.33 6.18 -3.61
N GLY A 451 26.98 7.17 -2.78
CA GLY A 451 27.70 7.46 -1.52
C GLY A 451 27.75 6.26 -0.59
N LEU A 452 26.63 5.54 -0.43
CA LEU A 452 26.58 4.32 0.38
C LEU A 452 27.46 3.19 -0.20
N ILE A 453 27.41 2.97 -1.51
CA ILE A 453 28.27 1.96 -2.19
C ILE A 453 29.75 2.32 -1.99
N LYS A 454 30.11 3.59 -2.18
CA LYS A 454 31.47 4.07 -1.94
C LYS A 454 31.89 3.85 -0.49
N ALA A 455 31.02 4.14 0.49
CA ALA A 455 31.32 3.88 1.90
C ALA A 455 31.60 2.39 2.18
N VAL A 456 30.84 1.47 1.56
CA VAL A 456 31.08 0.02 1.69
C VAL A 456 32.43 -0.37 1.09
N ILE A 457 32.78 0.15 -0.08
CA ILE A 457 34.05 -0.12 -0.76
C ILE A 457 35.24 0.43 0.04
N ASP A 458 35.18 1.69 0.47
CA ASP A 458 36.23 2.36 1.25
C ASP A 458 36.46 1.67 2.62
N HIS A 459 35.43 1.02 3.18
CA HIS A 459 35.52 0.23 4.41
C HIS A 459 36.00 -1.22 4.17
N ASN A 460 36.52 -1.55 2.98
CA ASN A 460 36.89 -2.90 2.57
C ASN A 460 35.76 -3.93 2.75
N GLY A 461 34.50 -3.49 2.62
CA GLY A 461 33.30 -4.26 2.93
C GLY A 461 32.82 -5.22 1.84
N VAL A 462 33.58 -5.37 0.75
CA VAL A 462 33.24 -6.31 -0.32
C VAL A 462 33.45 -7.75 0.15
N ASP A 463 32.44 -8.59 -0.01
CA ASP A 463 32.45 -10.01 0.37
C ASP A 463 33.64 -10.75 -0.27
N PRO A 464 34.41 -11.54 0.49
CA PRO A 464 35.58 -12.26 -0.03
C PRO A 464 35.26 -13.25 -1.17
N THR A 465 34.08 -13.85 -1.15
CA THR A 465 33.63 -14.79 -2.19
C THR A 465 33.39 -14.03 -3.50
N VAL A 466 32.73 -12.89 -3.42
CA VAL A 466 32.47 -12.04 -4.60
C VAL A 466 33.77 -11.46 -5.15
N ARG A 467 34.68 -11.02 -4.28
CA ARG A 467 36.02 -10.53 -4.67
C ARG A 467 36.83 -11.59 -5.42
N SER A 468 36.75 -12.86 -5.01
CA SER A 468 37.48 -13.95 -5.65
C SER A 468 36.82 -14.46 -6.93
N GLN A 469 35.49 -14.57 -6.96
CA GLN A 469 34.74 -15.12 -8.10
C GLN A 469 34.46 -14.10 -9.21
N ALA A 470 34.43 -12.81 -8.89
CA ALA A 470 34.06 -11.74 -9.81
C ALA A 470 35.03 -10.54 -9.72
N ALA A 471 36.34 -10.81 -9.74
CA ALA A 471 37.38 -9.80 -9.56
C ALA A 471 37.24 -8.60 -10.52
N GLY A 472 36.97 -8.83 -11.80
CA GLY A 472 36.81 -7.75 -12.79
C GLY A 472 35.56 -6.88 -12.57
N TYR A 473 34.48 -7.44 -12.02
CA TYR A 473 33.30 -6.68 -11.60
C TYR A 473 33.65 -5.79 -10.40
N VAL A 474 34.26 -6.37 -9.37
CA VAL A 474 34.65 -5.64 -8.15
C VAL A 474 35.64 -4.53 -8.48
N GLU A 475 36.66 -4.79 -9.30
CA GLU A 475 37.65 -3.80 -9.73
C GLU A 475 36.99 -2.63 -10.46
N ALA A 476 36.13 -2.92 -11.43
CA ALA A 476 35.45 -1.88 -12.21
C ALA A 476 34.53 -1.00 -11.35
N LEU A 477 33.75 -1.60 -10.43
CA LEU A 477 32.90 -0.83 -9.52
C LEU A 477 33.73 -0.05 -8.50
N THR A 478 34.87 -0.59 -8.05
CA THR A 478 35.81 0.11 -7.16
C THR A 478 36.41 1.32 -7.86
N GLN A 479 36.81 1.18 -9.12
CA GLN A 479 37.32 2.29 -9.93
C GLN A 479 36.24 3.35 -10.17
N ALA A 480 35.03 2.94 -10.55
CA ALA A 480 33.92 3.85 -10.80
C ALA A 480 33.51 4.62 -9.53
N ALA A 481 33.40 3.94 -8.39
CA ALA A 481 33.13 4.57 -7.10
C ALA A 481 34.31 5.44 -6.61
N GLY A 482 35.56 5.04 -6.90
CA GLY A 482 36.77 5.78 -6.55
C GLY A 482 36.92 7.10 -7.31
N ALA A 483 36.35 7.20 -8.52
CA ALA A 483 36.29 8.43 -9.29
C ALA A 483 35.35 9.49 -8.69
N LEU A 484 34.44 9.08 -7.79
CA LEU A 484 33.54 9.98 -7.09
C LEU A 484 34.22 10.52 -5.82
N SER A 485 34.46 11.82 -5.74
CA SER A 485 35.05 12.41 -4.53
C SER A 485 34.00 12.53 -3.42
N TRP A 486 34.43 12.37 -2.16
CA TRP A 486 33.55 12.60 -1.01
C TRP A 486 33.08 14.05 -0.92
N THR A 487 33.88 15.00 -1.40
CA THR A 487 33.52 16.43 -1.51
C THR A 487 32.33 16.62 -2.45
N ASP A 488 32.35 15.98 -3.63
CA ASP A 488 31.26 16.08 -4.60
C ASP A 488 30.00 15.38 -4.09
N ILE A 489 30.13 14.16 -3.53
CA ILE A 489 29.01 13.43 -2.92
C ILE A 489 28.35 14.27 -1.83
N SER A 490 29.15 14.87 -0.94
CA SER A 490 28.62 15.68 0.16
C SER A 490 27.95 16.96 -0.35
N SER A 491 28.53 17.60 -1.37
CA SER A 491 27.95 18.79 -2.00
C SER A 491 26.59 18.50 -2.65
N VAL A 492 26.48 17.41 -3.42
CA VAL A 492 25.24 17.10 -4.14
C VAL A 492 24.15 16.55 -3.24
N THR A 493 24.49 15.73 -2.24
CA THR A 493 23.51 15.09 -1.34
C THR A 493 23.15 15.96 -0.13
N GLY A 494 24.06 16.82 0.31
CA GLY A 494 23.96 17.53 1.59
C GLY A 494 24.30 16.66 2.81
N ALA A 495 24.75 15.42 2.61
CA ALA A 495 25.09 14.47 3.67
C ALA A 495 26.60 14.29 3.82
N SER A 496 27.07 14.05 5.04
CA SER A 496 28.50 13.86 5.32
C SER A 496 28.97 12.44 5.03
N GLN A 497 30.26 12.29 4.78
CA GLN A 497 30.91 10.99 4.61
C GLN A 497 30.66 10.07 5.82
N GLU A 498 30.72 10.62 7.04
CA GLU A 498 30.51 9.86 8.29
C GLU A 498 29.10 9.27 8.37
N GLN A 499 28.09 9.99 7.87
CA GLN A 499 26.71 9.48 7.85
C GLN A 499 26.59 8.24 6.94
N PHE A 500 27.20 8.28 5.75
CA PHE A 500 27.23 7.13 4.84
C PHE A 500 28.03 5.97 5.42
N MET A 501 29.18 6.24 6.06
CA MET A 501 30.00 5.23 6.73
C MET A 501 29.23 4.54 7.86
N ALA A 502 28.44 5.29 8.65
CA ALA A 502 27.64 4.73 9.72
C ALA A 502 26.58 3.74 9.18
N ILE A 503 25.87 4.08 8.09
CA ILE A 503 24.93 3.16 7.44
C ILE A 503 25.68 1.94 6.87
N ALA A 504 26.80 2.15 6.17
CA ALA A 504 27.59 1.07 5.59
C ALA A 504 28.02 0.03 6.64
N GLN A 505 28.47 0.48 7.81
CA GLN A 505 28.85 -0.41 8.92
C GLN A 505 27.70 -1.29 9.41
N GLN A 506 26.49 -0.74 9.54
CA GLN A 506 25.31 -1.53 9.97
C GLN A 506 24.89 -2.54 8.91
N VAL A 507 24.92 -2.13 7.64
CA VAL A 507 24.60 -3.01 6.51
C VAL A 507 25.63 -4.14 6.38
N LEU A 508 26.91 -3.88 6.62
CA LEU A 508 27.97 -4.90 6.63
C LEU A 508 27.78 -5.91 7.77
N LYS A 509 27.44 -5.43 8.97
CA LYS A 509 27.25 -6.25 10.17
C LYS A 509 26.00 -7.13 10.11
N GLY A 510 24.93 -6.64 9.47
CA GLY A 510 23.63 -7.33 9.42
C GLY A 510 23.71 -8.68 8.71
N ARG A 511 23.10 -9.72 9.25
CA ARG A 511 23.03 -11.05 8.62
C ARG A 511 21.82 -11.19 7.70
N ARG A 512 20.71 -10.52 8.03
CA ARG A 512 19.44 -10.49 7.30
C ARG A 512 19.12 -9.04 6.96
N VAL A 513 19.64 -8.61 5.82
CA VAL A 513 19.57 -7.23 5.34
C VAL A 513 18.50 -7.10 4.27
N VAL A 514 17.43 -6.39 4.59
CA VAL A 514 16.40 -6.06 3.60
C VAL A 514 16.49 -4.59 3.22
N VAL A 515 16.61 -4.33 1.92
CA VAL A 515 16.62 -2.99 1.33
C VAL A 515 15.23 -2.69 0.78
N LEU A 516 14.60 -1.62 1.23
CA LEU A 516 13.30 -1.16 0.79
C LEU A 516 13.47 0.12 -0.05
N ALA A 517 13.03 0.07 -1.30
CA ALA A 517 13.07 1.21 -2.23
C ALA A 517 11.64 1.71 -2.49
N GLY A 518 11.34 2.95 -2.11
CA GLY A 518 10.04 3.56 -2.31
C GLY A 518 9.91 4.41 -3.55
N GLN A 519 8.71 5.00 -3.71
CA GLN A 519 8.33 5.74 -4.91
C GLN A 519 9.12 7.03 -5.12
N GLU A 520 9.71 7.65 -4.08
CA GLU A 520 10.58 8.81 -4.30
C GLU A 520 11.86 8.41 -5.05
N LEU A 521 12.36 7.17 -4.85
CA LEU A 521 13.48 6.63 -5.63
C LEU A 521 13.01 6.06 -6.97
N LEU A 522 11.92 5.28 -6.98
CA LEU A 522 11.44 4.61 -8.18
C LEU A 522 10.96 5.61 -9.25
N ARG A 523 10.53 6.81 -8.85
CA ARG A 523 10.02 7.85 -9.75
C ARG A 523 10.97 9.04 -9.90
N SER A 524 12.22 8.93 -9.43
CA SER A 524 13.24 9.95 -9.65
C SER A 524 14.01 9.72 -10.94
N SER A 525 14.73 10.76 -11.38
CA SER A 525 15.64 10.68 -12.50
C SER A 525 16.71 9.64 -12.21
N GLY A 526 16.87 8.65 -13.10
CA GLY A 526 17.77 7.52 -12.88
C GLY A 526 17.26 6.50 -11.84
N GLY A 527 15.96 6.42 -11.59
CA GLY A 527 15.35 5.42 -10.71
C GLY A 527 15.71 3.98 -11.08
N TYR A 528 15.75 3.64 -12.37
CA TYR A 528 16.22 2.33 -12.85
C TYR A 528 17.68 2.07 -12.46
N SER A 529 18.57 3.01 -12.80
CA SER A 529 20.01 2.94 -12.47
C SER A 529 20.23 2.79 -10.97
N SER A 530 19.45 3.52 -10.16
CA SER A 530 19.54 3.46 -8.70
C SER A 530 19.11 2.09 -8.16
N CYS A 531 18.08 1.46 -8.73
CA CYS A 531 17.70 0.10 -8.36
C CYS A 531 18.78 -0.93 -8.73
N VAL A 532 19.41 -0.78 -9.90
CA VAL A 532 20.58 -1.61 -10.29
C VAL A 532 21.73 -1.41 -9.30
N ASN A 533 22.02 -0.17 -8.90
CA ASN A 533 23.04 0.15 -7.90
C ASN A 533 22.73 -0.48 -6.52
N LEU A 534 21.45 -0.54 -6.11
CA LEU A 534 21.07 -1.24 -4.87
C LEU A 534 21.25 -2.76 -4.95
N LEU A 535 21.04 -3.34 -6.13
CA LEU A 535 21.35 -4.75 -6.38
C LEU A 535 22.87 -4.99 -6.41
N ASP A 536 23.65 -4.06 -6.98
CA ASP A 536 25.12 -4.07 -6.90
C ASP A 536 25.60 -4.00 -5.45
N LEU A 537 24.98 -3.16 -4.61
CA LEU A 537 25.25 -3.11 -3.17
C LEU A 537 25.04 -4.48 -2.52
N LEU A 538 23.89 -5.12 -2.75
CA LEU A 538 23.61 -6.46 -2.21
C LEU A 538 24.55 -7.54 -2.76
N LEU A 539 24.99 -7.44 -4.03
CA LEU A 539 25.99 -8.31 -4.62
C LEU A 539 27.35 -8.11 -3.95
N LEU A 540 27.84 -6.87 -3.82
CA LEU A 540 29.12 -6.55 -3.18
C LEU A 540 29.17 -7.06 -1.74
N LEU A 541 28.04 -7.05 -1.04
CA LEU A 541 27.92 -7.56 0.33
C LEU A 541 27.77 -9.09 0.43
N GLY A 542 27.64 -9.82 -0.69
CA GLY A 542 27.34 -11.26 -0.70
C GLY A 542 25.92 -11.59 -0.20
N LYS A 543 25.01 -10.61 -0.18
CA LYS A 543 23.69 -10.73 0.44
C LYS A 543 22.55 -11.01 -0.53
N LEU A 544 22.72 -10.75 -1.83
CA LEU A 544 21.62 -10.90 -2.81
C LEU A 544 20.96 -12.31 -2.80
N THR A 545 21.76 -13.35 -2.58
CA THR A 545 21.31 -14.75 -2.58
C THR A 545 21.17 -15.33 -1.17
N SER A 546 21.47 -14.54 -0.14
CA SER A 546 21.43 -14.97 1.26
C SER A 546 19.97 -15.01 1.76
N PRO A 547 19.57 -16.03 2.55
CA PRO A 547 18.23 -16.10 3.11
C PRO A 547 17.88 -14.88 3.98
N GLY A 548 16.69 -14.30 3.79
CA GLY A 548 16.24 -13.11 4.52
C GLY A 548 16.92 -11.81 4.09
N CYS A 549 17.61 -11.81 2.94
CA CYS A 549 18.21 -10.63 2.34
C CYS A 549 17.61 -10.38 0.95
N GLY A 550 17.47 -9.11 0.57
CA GLY A 550 16.99 -8.78 -0.77
C GLY A 550 16.59 -7.31 -0.94
N LEU A 551 16.25 -6.97 -2.18
CA LEU A 551 15.65 -5.70 -2.55
C LEU A 551 14.13 -5.86 -2.66
N ALA A 552 13.41 -4.99 -1.95
CA ALA A 552 11.96 -4.89 -1.94
C ALA A 552 11.55 -3.51 -2.48
N THR A 553 11.01 -3.47 -3.69
CA THR A 553 10.49 -2.25 -4.33
C THR A 553 9.01 -2.07 -4.01
N LEU A 554 8.67 -0.97 -3.34
CA LEU A 554 7.32 -0.72 -2.84
C LEU A 554 6.42 -0.17 -3.94
N ALA A 555 5.34 -0.89 -4.26
CA ALA A 555 4.38 -0.46 -5.29
C ALA A 555 3.44 0.64 -4.77
N GLU A 556 3.11 1.59 -5.64
CA GLU A 556 2.19 2.70 -5.32
C GLU A 556 0.73 2.22 -5.35
N GLU A 557 0.37 1.43 -6.36
CA GLU A 557 -0.97 0.87 -6.51
C GLU A 557 -1.05 -0.60 -6.09
N ASN A 558 -2.27 -1.10 -5.91
CA ASN A 558 -2.53 -2.44 -5.35
C ASN A 558 -2.09 -3.59 -6.25
N ASN A 559 -2.06 -3.39 -7.58
CA ASN A 559 -1.79 -4.45 -8.54
C ASN A 559 -0.73 -4.07 -9.59
N ASP A 560 0.17 -3.13 -9.31
CA ASP A 560 1.27 -2.78 -10.24
C ASP A 560 2.14 -4.01 -10.56
N GLN A 561 2.37 -4.87 -9.57
CA GLN A 561 3.07 -6.14 -9.76
C GLN A 561 2.28 -7.08 -10.68
N GLY A 562 0.95 -7.14 -10.53
CA GLY A 562 0.08 -7.89 -11.42
C GLY A 562 0.10 -7.36 -12.85
N ALA A 563 0.12 -6.04 -13.05
CA ALA A 563 0.21 -5.44 -14.38
C ALA A 563 1.50 -5.87 -15.12
N ALA A 564 2.63 -5.89 -14.42
CA ALA A 564 3.88 -6.44 -14.96
C ALA A 564 3.77 -7.95 -15.25
N GLU A 565 3.16 -8.72 -14.34
CA GLU A 565 3.03 -10.17 -14.47
C GLU A 565 2.12 -10.63 -15.59
N MET A 566 1.03 -9.89 -15.82
CA MET A 566 0.09 -10.17 -16.90
C MET A 566 0.61 -9.69 -18.26
N GLY A 567 1.74 -8.99 -18.31
CA GLY A 567 2.30 -8.45 -19.55
C GLY A 567 1.53 -7.24 -20.08
N ALA A 568 0.89 -6.45 -19.20
CA ALA A 568 0.20 -5.21 -19.54
C ALA A 568 1.19 -4.04 -19.72
N LEU A 569 2.26 -4.31 -20.48
CA LEU A 569 3.36 -3.39 -20.80
C LEU A 569 3.86 -3.68 -22.22
N ALA A 570 4.36 -2.65 -22.90
CA ALA A 570 4.79 -2.73 -24.29
C ALA A 570 5.89 -3.79 -24.51
N GLU A 571 6.79 -3.92 -23.54
CA GLU A 571 7.96 -4.78 -23.62
C GLU A 571 7.77 -6.18 -23.02
N LEU A 572 6.67 -6.45 -22.30
CA LEU A 572 6.46 -7.70 -21.57
C LEU A 572 5.24 -8.51 -22.06
N LEU A 573 5.40 -9.82 -22.12
CA LEU A 573 4.35 -10.84 -22.24
C LEU A 573 4.08 -11.47 -20.86
N PRO A 574 2.94 -12.16 -20.67
CA PRO A 574 2.62 -12.81 -19.39
C PRO A 574 3.76 -13.68 -18.85
N GLY A 575 4.05 -13.56 -17.55
CA GLY A 575 5.19 -14.20 -16.89
C GLY A 575 6.50 -13.44 -17.08
N PRO A 576 6.47 -12.12 -16.82
CA PRO A 576 7.10 -11.03 -17.59
C PRO A 576 8.26 -11.46 -18.48
N ARG A 577 7.90 -12.00 -19.65
CA ARG A 577 8.84 -12.41 -20.71
C ARG A 577 9.03 -11.27 -21.70
N ASP A 578 10.21 -11.14 -22.28
CA ASP A 578 10.45 -10.07 -23.25
C ASP A 578 9.66 -10.32 -24.54
N CYS A 579 8.87 -9.33 -24.96
CA CYS A 579 8.07 -9.44 -26.17
C CYS A 579 8.94 -9.48 -27.44
N SER A 580 10.18 -8.98 -27.38
CA SER A 580 11.16 -9.04 -28.47
C SER A 580 11.76 -10.44 -28.67
N ASP A 581 11.68 -11.33 -27.67
CA ASP A 581 12.16 -12.71 -27.77
C ASP A 581 11.21 -13.59 -28.57
N SER A 582 11.73 -14.21 -29.64
CA SER A 582 10.94 -15.06 -30.54
C SER A 582 10.48 -16.35 -29.88
N GLU A 583 11.28 -16.94 -28.98
CA GLU A 583 10.89 -18.15 -28.25
C GLU A 583 9.72 -17.86 -27.31
N SER A 584 9.80 -16.77 -26.55
CA SER A 584 8.72 -16.29 -25.69
C SER A 584 7.44 -16.01 -26.49
N ARG A 585 7.52 -15.30 -27.62
CA ARG A 585 6.36 -15.08 -28.49
C ARG A 585 5.76 -16.38 -29.00
N ASN A 586 6.58 -17.31 -29.48
CA ASN A 586 6.11 -18.60 -30.00
C ASN A 586 5.41 -19.42 -28.91
N ARG A 587 5.96 -19.45 -27.69
CA ARG A 587 5.37 -20.18 -26.56
C ARG A 587 4.00 -19.63 -26.18
N ILE A 588 3.88 -18.31 -26.03
CA ILE A 588 2.60 -17.67 -25.69
C ILE A 588 1.62 -17.80 -26.87
N GLY A 589 2.10 -17.62 -28.11
CA GLY A 589 1.29 -17.77 -29.31
C GLY A 589 0.73 -19.18 -29.49
N GLN A 590 1.48 -20.22 -29.12
CA GLN A 590 0.98 -21.60 -29.07
C GLN A 590 -0.14 -21.76 -28.04
N ALA A 591 0.02 -21.20 -26.84
CA ALA A 591 -1.02 -21.25 -25.81
C ALA A 591 -2.31 -20.54 -26.25
N TRP A 592 -2.17 -19.40 -26.94
CA TRP A 592 -3.29 -18.62 -27.47
C TRP A 592 -3.82 -19.10 -28.82
N LYS A 593 -3.12 -20.03 -29.48
CA LYS A 593 -3.39 -20.46 -30.85
C LYS A 593 -3.44 -19.30 -31.84
N ALA A 594 -2.61 -18.29 -31.63
CA ALA A 594 -2.56 -17.08 -32.43
C ALA A 594 -1.13 -16.53 -32.50
N ALA A 595 -0.80 -15.88 -33.62
CA ALA A 595 0.48 -15.18 -33.75
C ALA A 595 0.45 -13.88 -32.92
N ILE A 596 1.56 -13.60 -32.24
CA ILE A 596 1.74 -12.35 -31.49
C ILE A 596 2.52 -11.37 -32.37
N PRO A 597 2.13 -10.09 -32.43
CA PRO A 597 2.87 -9.07 -33.18
C PRO A 597 4.35 -9.07 -32.81
N ALA A 598 5.23 -8.97 -33.81
CA ALA A 598 6.68 -8.99 -33.62
C ALA A 598 7.27 -7.58 -33.47
N GLU A 599 6.51 -6.56 -33.87
CA GLU A 599 6.88 -5.16 -33.78
C GLU A 599 7.04 -4.73 -32.32
N ARG A 600 8.01 -3.86 -32.06
CA ARG A 600 8.18 -3.23 -30.76
C ARG A 600 6.96 -2.37 -30.43
N GLY A 601 6.37 -2.57 -29.27
CA GLY A 601 5.31 -1.72 -28.74
C GLY A 601 5.80 -0.32 -28.33
N ALA A 602 4.89 0.65 -28.35
CA ALA A 602 5.09 1.98 -27.78
C ALA A 602 4.64 2.04 -26.31
N THR A 603 5.46 2.66 -25.46
CA THR A 603 5.11 2.95 -24.04
C THR A 603 4.17 4.15 -23.94
N LEU A 604 3.66 4.46 -22.73
CA LEU A 604 2.77 5.60 -22.46
C LEU A 604 3.24 6.91 -23.11
N VAL A 605 4.49 7.29 -22.85
CA VAL A 605 5.06 8.56 -23.35
C VAL A 605 5.24 8.51 -24.87
N GLU A 606 5.66 7.36 -25.40
CA GLU A 606 5.84 7.18 -26.85
C GLU A 606 4.50 7.20 -27.60
N MET A 607 3.42 6.66 -27.01
CA MET A 607 2.07 6.76 -27.56
C MET A 607 1.57 8.21 -27.61
N ILE A 608 1.86 9.01 -26.58
CA ILE A 608 1.55 10.44 -26.57
C ILE A 608 2.34 11.16 -27.69
N GLU A 609 3.63 10.87 -27.86
CA GLU A 609 4.44 11.41 -28.95
C GLU A 609 3.91 10.99 -30.34
N GLN A 610 3.47 9.74 -30.49
CA GLN A 610 2.88 9.23 -31.73
C GLN A 610 1.53 9.88 -32.04
N ALA A 611 0.67 10.09 -31.05
CA ALA A 611 -0.59 10.81 -31.21
C ALA A 611 -0.35 12.26 -31.61
N THR A 612 0.61 12.94 -30.98
CA THR A 612 1.03 14.32 -31.35
C THR A 612 1.53 14.41 -32.80
N ARG A 613 2.23 13.38 -33.29
CA ARG A 613 2.68 13.31 -34.70
C ARG A 613 1.59 12.87 -35.67
N GLY A 614 0.41 12.49 -35.19
CA GLY A 614 -0.70 11.97 -35.98
C GLY A 614 -0.53 10.55 -36.50
N SER A 615 0.48 9.80 -36.04
CA SER A 615 0.68 8.40 -36.40
C SER A 615 -0.18 7.45 -35.55
N LEU A 616 -0.54 7.85 -34.33
CA LEU A 616 -1.56 7.18 -33.52
C LEU A 616 -2.92 7.82 -33.82
N LYS A 617 -3.92 6.99 -34.14
CA LYS A 617 -5.27 7.41 -34.51
C LYS A 617 -6.31 7.08 -33.46
N ALA A 618 -6.09 6.00 -32.71
CA ALA A 618 -7.03 5.55 -31.70
C ALA A 618 -6.35 5.12 -30.40
N MET A 619 -7.02 5.36 -29.28
CA MET A 619 -6.63 4.81 -27.98
C MET A 619 -7.79 4.13 -27.25
N ILE A 620 -7.45 3.07 -26.51
CA ILE A 620 -8.35 2.36 -25.59
C ILE A 620 -7.77 2.50 -24.18
N ILE A 621 -8.48 3.18 -23.29
CA ILE A 621 -8.00 3.52 -21.95
C ILE A 621 -8.93 2.90 -20.90
N VAL A 622 -8.39 2.09 -19.99
CA VAL A 622 -9.13 1.35 -18.96
C VAL A 622 -8.67 1.78 -17.58
N GLY A 623 -9.50 2.56 -16.89
CA GLY A 623 -9.24 3.04 -15.52
C GLY A 623 -8.04 3.97 -15.36
N GLU A 624 -7.52 4.55 -16.45
CA GLU A 624 -6.35 5.43 -16.44
C GLU A 624 -6.67 6.87 -16.83
N ASN A 625 -5.92 7.82 -16.27
CA ASN A 625 -6.14 9.25 -16.47
C ASN A 625 -4.84 10.02 -16.79
N PRO A 626 -4.20 9.78 -17.94
CA PRO A 626 -2.96 10.45 -18.32
C PRO A 626 -3.06 11.98 -18.31
N LEU A 627 -4.23 12.57 -18.59
CA LEU A 627 -4.43 14.03 -18.54
C LEU A 627 -4.34 14.59 -17.12
N GLY A 628 -4.78 13.83 -16.12
CA GLY A 628 -4.71 14.22 -14.72
C GLY A 628 -3.40 13.84 -14.02
N SER A 629 -2.68 12.85 -14.58
CA SER A 629 -1.52 12.23 -13.94
C SER A 629 -0.17 12.63 -14.55
N LEU A 630 -0.13 13.21 -15.76
CA LEU A 630 1.10 13.66 -16.42
C LEU A 630 1.21 15.18 -16.42
N PRO A 631 2.44 15.74 -16.39
CA PRO A 631 2.64 17.18 -16.48
C PRO A 631 2.31 17.69 -17.89
N ALA A 632 1.82 18.93 -17.96
CA ALA A 632 1.40 19.56 -19.21
C ALA A 632 2.50 19.60 -20.28
N GLN A 633 3.79 19.63 -19.88
CA GLN A 633 4.94 19.56 -20.79
C GLN A 633 4.88 18.36 -21.75
N LEU A 634 4.32 17.23 -21.32
CA LEU A 634 4.22 16.04 -22.18
C LEU A 634 3.09 16.14 -23.22
N GLY A 635 2.24 17.17 -23.16
CA GLY A 635 1.23 17.43 -24.18
C GLY A 635 0.10 16.41 -24.25
N ALA A 636 -0.11 15.60 -23.20
CA ALA A 636 -1.10 14.51 -23.20
C ALA A 636 -2.51 14.97 -23.59
N ALA A 637 -2.97 16.10 -23.06
CA ALA A 637 -4.29 16.65 -23.38
C ALA A 637 -4.46 17.07 -24.84
N GLN A 638 -3.41 17.62 -25.46
CA GLN A 638 -3.42 17.99 -26.87
C GLN A 638 -3.34 16.74 -27.75
N ALA A 639 -2.41 15.83 -27.43
CA ALA A 639 -2.18 14.61 -28.19
C ALA A 639 -3.43 13.72 -28.23
N ILE A 640 -4.07 13.51 -27.08
CA ILE A 640 -5.28 12.70 -26.98
C ILE A 640 -6.47 13.38 -27.67
N GLY A 641 -6.57 14.71 -27.59
CA GLY A 641 -7.59 15.48 -28.30
C GLY A 641 -7.46 15.47 -29.83
N GLN A 642 -6.34 15.01 -30.38
CA GLN A 642 -6.11 14.85 -31.82
C GLN A 642 -6.44 13.46 -32.35
N LEU A 643 -6.75 12.50 -31.47
CA LEU A 643 -7.13 11.15 -31.89
C LEU A 643 -8.44 11.17 -32.66
N GLU A 644 -8.55 10.32 -33.68
CA GLU A 644 -9.79 10.10 -34.41
C GLU A 644 -10.79 9.26 -33.59
N PHE A 645 -10.29 8.45 -32.64
CA PHE A 645 -11.13 7.68 -31.74
C PHE A 645 -10.48 7.49 -30.36
N LEU A 646 -11.30 7.56 -29.31
CA LEU A 646 -10.89 7.34 -27.93
C LEU A 646 -12.02 6.62 -27.21
N LEU A 647 -11.73 5.41 -26.73
CA LEU A 647 -12.61 4.61 -25.90
C LEU A 647 -12.08 4.61 -24.47
N CYS A 648 -12.91 4.99 -23.51
CA CYS A 648 -12.59 4.91 -22.08
C CYS A 648 -13.51 3.89 -21.38
N GLN A 649 -12.94 3.01 -20.55
CA GLN A 649 -13.67 2.20 -19.56
C GLN A 649 -13.37 2.78 -18.18
N GLU A 650 -14.37 3.30 -17.49
CA GLU A 650 -14.15 4.20 -16.35
C GLU A 650 -15.21 4.05 -15.26
N LEU A 651 -14.80 4.37 -14.02
CA LEU A 651 -15.73 4.50 -12.89
C LEU A 651 -16.35 5.90 -12.84
N PHE A 652 -15.61 6.92 -13.24
CA PHE A 652 -15.97 8.34 -13.15
C PHE A 652 -15.62 9.08 -14.44
N LEU A 653 -16.29 10.19 -14.72
CA LEU A 653 -15.87 11.10 -15.80
C LEU A 653 -14.58 11.83 -15.38
N THR A 654 -13.44 11.23 -15.70
CA THR A 654 -12.10 11.81 -15.54
C THR A 654 -11.80 12.85 -16.61
N GLU A 655 -10.70 13.60 -16.45
CA GLU A 655 -10.25 14.54 -17.50
C GLU A 655 -10.01 13.85 -18.84
N THR A 656 -9.48 12.62 -18.81
CA THR A 656 -9.29 11.80 -20.00
C THR A 656 -10.63 11.34 -20.58
N ALA A 657 -11.55 10.83 -19.75
CA ALA A 657 -12.88 10.40 -20.19
C ALA A 657 -13.70 11.54 -20.80
N LEU A 658 -13.52 12.78 -20.32
CA LEU A 658 -14.17 13.97 -20.87
C LEU A 658 -13.75 14.29 -22.32
N GLN A 659 -12.63 13.75 -22.82
CA GLN A 659 -12.24 13.84 -24.23
C GLN A 659 -12.65 12.62 -25.05
N ALA A 660 -13.18 11.57 -24.42
CA ALA A 660 -13.48 10.32 -25.10
C ALA A 660 -14.63 10.43 -26.10
N HIS A 661 -14.59 9.57 -27.12
CA HIS A 661 -15.69 9.39 -28.07
C HIS A 661 -16.73 8.43 -27.50
N VAL A 662 -16.29 7.44 -26.71
CA VAL A 662 -17.13 6.50 -25.98
C VAL A 662 -16.60 6.34 -24.56
N VAL A 663 -17.49 6.35 -23.57
CA VAL A 663 -17.17 5.99 -22.18
C VAL A 663 -18.07 4.84 -21.74
N LEU A 664 -17.48 3.73 -21.29
CA LEU A 664 -18.20 2.54 -20.82
C LEU A 664 -18.09 2.44 -19.29
N PRO A 665 -19.19 2.22 -18.56
CA PRO A 665 -19.18 2.14 -17.12
C PRO A 665 -18.54 0.82 -16.66
N ALA A 666 -17.41 0.91 -15.96
CA ALA A 666 -16.73 -0.24 -15.40
C ALA A 666 -17.20 -0.56 -13.97
N SER A 667 -17.06 -1.82 -13.57
CA SER A 667 -17.28 -2.28 -12.20
C SER A 667 -16.02 -2.07 -11.34
N SER A 668 -16.18 -1.54 -10.11
CA SER A 668 -15.09 -1.47 -9.14
C SER A 668 -14.72 -2.85 -8.57
N SER A 669 -13.61 -2.93 -7.84
CA SER A 669 -13.22 -4.17 -7.13
C SER A 669 -14.24 -4.67 -6.10
N MET A 670 -15.19 -3.83 -5.68
CA MET A 670 -16.28 -4.23 -4.78
C MET A 670 -17.45 -4.91 -5.50
N GLU A 671 -17.49 -4.83 -6.84
CA GLU A 671 -18.59 -5.28 -7.70
C GLU A 671 -18.21 -6.53 -8.51
N LYS A 672 -16.92 -6.88 -8.60
CA LYS A 672 -16.42 -7.97 -9.45
C LYS A 672 -15.52 -8.96 -8.71
N ALA A 673 -15.42 -10.15 -9.28
CA ALA A 673 -14.49 -11.21 -8.84
C ALA A 673 -13.21 -11.19 -9.68
N GLY A 674 -12.10 -11.61 -9.08
CA GLY A 674 -10.81 -11.72 -9.76
C GLY A 674 -9.67 -11.91 -8.77
N THR A 675 -8.47 -11.46 -9.15
CA THR A 675 -7.28 -11.48 -8.29
C THR A 675 -6.47 -10.19 -8.39
N PHE A 676 -5.78 -9.85 -7.31
CA PHE A 676 -4.69 -8.86 -7.30
C PHE A 676 -3.40 -9.52 -6.85
N THR A 677 -2.28 -9.20 -7.49
CA THR A 677 -0.93 -9.53 -7.04
C THR A 677 -0.34 -8.34 -6.29
N ASN A 678 -0.10 -8.50 -4.99
CA ASN A 678 0.52 -7.46 -4.16
C ASN A 678 2.03 -7.31 -4.45
N GLN A 679 2.69 -6.36 -3.80
CA GLN A 679 4.11 -6.00 -4.04
C GLN A 679 5.13 -7.13 -3.76
N GLU A 680 4.84 -8.08 -2.87
CA GLU A 680 5.69 -9.25 -2.61
C GLU A 680 5.37 -10.44 -3.56
N GLY A 681 4.47 -10.24 -4.53
CA GLY A 681 4.11 -11.24 -5.54
C GLY A 681 3.02 -12.24 -5.10
N HIS A 682 2.24 -11.94 -4.07
CA HIS A 682 1.14 -12.78 -3.60
C HIS A 682 -0.14 -12.47 -4.38
N ALA A 683 -0.63 -13.45 -5.14
CA ALA A 683 -1.92 -13.37 -5.82
C ALA A 683 -3.06 -13.66 -4.85
N GLN A 684 -3.92 -12.66 -4.61
CA GLN A 684 -4.98 -12.66 -3.61
C GLN A 684 -6.35 -12.53 -4.27
N SER A 685 -7.32 -13.33 -3.82
CA SER A 685 -8.67 -13.33 -4.40
C SER A 685 -9.47 -12.08 -4.02
N VAL A 686 -10.01 -11.42 -5.05
CA VAL A 686 -10.98 -10.34 -4.97
C VAL A 686 -12.38 -10.94 -5.11
N ARG A 687 -13.29 -10.58 -4.21
CA ARG A 687 -14.68 -11.05 -4.22
C ARG A 687 -15.63 -9.85 -4.20
N PRO A 688 -16.77 -9.93 -4.91
CA PRO A 688 -17.77 -8.88 -4.89
C PRO A 688 -18.42 -8.79 -3.51
N ALA A 689 -18.64 -7.57 -3.04
CA ALA A 689 -19.37 -7.23 -1.82
C ALA A 689 -20.77 -6.68 -2.11
N ILE A 690 -20.97 -6.11 -3.30
CA ILE A 690 -22.22 -5.57 -3.83
C ILE A 690 -22.39 -6.04 -5.28
N GLU A 691 -23.61 -5.94 -5.80
CA GLU A 691 -23.86 -6.10 -7.23
C GLU A 691 -23.33 -4.88 -8.00
N PRO A 692 -23.06 -5.00 -9.32
CA PRO A 692 -22.67 -3.87 -10.17
C PRO A 692 -23.59 -2.65 -10.03
N VAL A 693 -23.00 -1.46 -9.98
CA VAL A 693 -23.71 -0.20 -9.83
C VAL A 693 -24.25 0.28 -11.18
N GLY A 694 -25.58 0.41 -11.28
CA GLY A 694 -26.24 0.76 -12.53
C GLY A 694 -26.09 -0.37 -13.55
N ASP A 695 -25.75 -0.01 -14.78
CA ASP A 695 -25.47 -0.96 -15.86
C ASP A 695 -23.96 -1.23 -15.99
N SER A 696 -23.15 -1.00 -14.95
CA SER A 696 -21.70 -1.23 -15.00
C SER A 696 -21.38 -2.70 -15.22
N ARG A 697 -20.26 -2.98 -15.89
CA ARG A 697 -19.78 -4.34 -16.14
C ARG A 697 -18.30 -4.49 -15.80
N PRO A 698 -17.82 -5.70 -15.43
CA PRO A 698 -16.40 -5.97 -15.30
C PRO A 698 -15.65 -5.68 -16.61
N ASP A 699 -14.46 -5.09 -16.52
CA ASP A 699 -13.68 -4.68 -17.70
C ASP A 699 -13.38 -5.86 -18.63
N TRP A 700 -13.08 -7.04 -18.08
CA TRP A 700 -12.87 -8.25 -18.89
C TRP A 700 -14.12 -8.65 -19.72
N GLU A 701 -15.33 -8.46 -19.19
CA GLU A 701 -16.56 -8.77 -19.93
C GLU A 701 -16.74 -7.81 -21.11
N ILE A 702 -16.49 -6.52 -20.88
CA ILE A 702 -16.56 -5.47 -21.92
C ILE A 702 -15.59 -5.80 -23.06
N LEU A 703 -14.35 -6.14 -22.73
CA LEU A 703 -13.32 -6.52 -23.70
C LEU A 703 -13.68 -7.81 -24.46
N SER A 704 -14.29 -8.79 -23.77
CA SER A 704 -14.77 -10.02 -24.39
C SER A 704 -15.84 -9.74 -25.45
N VAL A 705 -16.85 -8.93 -25.12
CA VAL A 705 -17.91 -8.58 -26.09
C VAL A 705 -17.35 -7.80 -27.29
N LEU A 706 -16.48 -6.81 -27.05
CA LEU A 706 -15.82 -6.08 -28.15
C LEU A 706 -14.99 -7.01 -29.05
N SER A 707 -14.33 -8.03 -28.48
CA SER A 707 -13.53 -8.98 -29.26
C SER A 707 -14.39 -9.82 -30.23
N VAL A 708 -15.61 -10.18 -29.81
CA VAL A 708 -16.58 -10.88 -30.65
C VAL A 708 -17.05 -9.98 -31.79
N LEU A 709 -17.42 -8.73 -31.50
CA LEU A 709 -17.85 -7.75 -32.51
C LEU A 709 -16.73 -7.44 -33.54
N LEU A 710 -15.47 -7.53 -33.13
CA LEU A 710 -14.30 -7.31 -33.99
C LEU A 710 -13.82 -8.58 -34.72
N GLY A 711 -14.51 -9.72 -34.57
CA GLY A 711 -14.25 -10.95 -35.31
C GLY A 711 -13.11 -11.83 -34.78
N THR A 712 -12.55 -11.52 -33.60
CA THR A 712 -11.52 -12.32 -32.92
C THR A 712 -12.00 -12.65 -31.50
N PRO A 713 -12.90 -13.63 -31.33
CA PRO A 713 -13.58 -13.87 -30.06
C PRO A 713 -12.60 -14.33 -28.96
N LEU A 714 -12.60 -13.59 -27.85
CA LEU A 714 -11.95 -13.91 -26.58
C LEU A 714 -13.03 -14.20 -25.54
N GLU A 715 -13.67 -15.36 -25.64
CA GLU A 715 -14.84 -15.73 -24.83
C GLU A 715 -14.46 -16.44 -23.53
N TYR A 716 -15.01 -15.95 -22.43
CA TYR A 716 -14.89 -16.54 -21.10
C TYR A 716 -16.26 -16.47 -20.41
N ALA A 717 -16.63 -17.51 -19.67
CA ALA A 717 -17.91 -17.50 -18.95
C ALA A 717 -17.81 -16.67 -17.66
N GLU A 718 -16.64 -16.69 -17.02
CA GLU A 718 -16.40 -16.02 -15.73
C GLU A 718 -14.90 -15.77 -15.51
N ALA A 719 -14.57 -14.85 -14.60
CA ALA A 719 -13.19 -14.47 -14.29
C ALA A 719 -12.29 -15.66 -13.92
N LYS A 720 -12.83 -16.73 -13.33
CA LYS A 720 -12.04 -17.92 -12.97
C LYS A 720 -11.51 -18.68 -14.21
N ASP A 721 -12.16 -18.55 -15.36
CA ASP A 721 -11.69 -19.16 -16.61
C ASP A 721 -10.46 -18.40 -17.15
N VAL A 722 -10.47 -17.07 -17.05
CA VAL A 722 -9.30 -16.23 -17.33
C VAL A 722 -8.14 -16.59 -16.40
N LEU A 723 -8.42 -16.71 -15.09
CA LEU A 723 -7.43 -17.14 -14.10
C LEU A 723 -6.85 -18.53 -14.40
N LYS A 724 -7.68 -19.46 -14.88
CA LYS A 724 -7.24 -20.80 -15.30
C LYS A 724 -6.27 -20.71 -16.48
N GLU A 725 -6.53 -19.84 -17.45
CA GLU A 725 -5.60 -19.61 -18.57
C GLU A 725 -4.30 -18.95 -18.09
N ILE A 726 -4.36 -17.93 -17.23
CA ILE A 726 -3.19 -17.30 -16.61
C ILE A 726 -2.29 -18.35 -15.94
N ARG A 727 -2.87 -19.23 -15.12
CA ARG A 727 -2.16 -20.32 -14.44
C ARG A 727 -1.52 -21.33 -15.38
N SER A 728 -2.09 -21.52 -16.58
CA SER A 728 -1.51 -22.39 -17.60
C SER A 728 -0.28 -21.77 -18.29
N ILE A 729 -0.20 -20.45 -18.32
CA ILE A 729 0.84 -19.69 -19.01
C ILE A 729 2.00 -19.32 -18.08
N ILE A 730 1.69 -18.94 -16.84
CA ILE A 730 2.66 -18.47 -15.85
C ILE A 730 2.92 -19.60 -14.85
N PRO A 731 4.09 -20.28 -14.91
CA PRO A 731 4.40 -21.37 -14.01
C PRO A 731 4.43 -20.91 -12.54
N GLY A 732 3.79 -21.68 -11.66
CA GLY A 732 3.74 -21.36 -10.22
C GLY A 732 2.93 -20.11 -9.87
N TYR A 733 2.09 -19.61 -10.81
CA TYR A 733 1.25 -18.46 -10.53
C TYR A 733 0.24 -18.76 -9.42
N GLY A 734 0.22 -17.88 -8.43
CA GLY A 734 -0.69 -17.98 -7.29
C GLY A 734 -0.47 -19.24 -6.45
N SER A 735 0.79 -19.67 -6.24
CA SER A 735 1.17 -20.70 -5.25
C SER A 735 0.30 -20.56 -4.00
N LEU A 736 -0.60 -21.52 -3.82
CA LEU A 736 -1.73 -21.44 -2.90
C LEU A 736 -1.23 -21.45 -1.46
N GLY A 737 -1.56 -20.41 -0.68
CA GLY A 737 -1.18 -20.33 0.72
C GLY A 737 -1.52 -18.98 1.35
N PRO A 738 -1.31 -18.83 2.67
CA PRO A 738 -1.50 -17.57 3.38
C PRO A 738 -0.40 -16.51 3.08
N ALA A 739 0.70 -16.92 2.45
CA ALA A 739 1.86 -16.10 2.12
C ALA A 739 2.47 -16.57 0.79
N PRO A 740 3.14 -15.69 0.03
CA PRO A 740 3.86 -16.10 -1.17
C PRO A 740 5.11 -16.90 -0.80
N VAL A 741 5.60 -17.72 -1.74
CA VAL A 741 6.97 -18.24 -1.69
C VAL A 741 7.84 -17.29 -2.50
N PRO A 742 8.77 -16.54 -1.87
CA PRO A 742 9.64 -15.64 -2.60
C PRO A 742 10.47 -16.43 -3.65
N PRO A 743 10.55 -15.98 -4.90
CA PRO A 743 11.45 -16.59 -5.86
C PRO A 743 12.90 -16.48 -5.41
N LYS A 744 13.70 -17.46 -5.81
CA LYS A 744 15.14 -17.40 -5.66
C LYS A 744 15.75 -16.65 -6.84
N ALA A 745 16.78 -15.86 -6.57
CA ALA A 745 17.58 -15.26 -7.63
C ALA A 745 18.22 -16.35 -8.51
N ASP A 746 18.17 -16.13 -9.82
CA ASP A 746 18.73 -17.04 -10.81
C ASP A 746 20.25 -16.89 -10.89
N GLN A 747 20.96 -17.96 -10.55
CA GLN A 747 22.43 -17.99 -10.54
C GLN A 747 23.01 -17.76 -11.94
N SER A 748 22.31 -18.20 -12.99
CA SER A 748 22.80 -18.01 -14.36
C SER A 748 22.74 -16.54 -14.80
N THR A 749 21.67 -15.84 -14.40
CA THR A 749 21.51 -14.40 -14.63
C THR A 749 22.53 -13.60 -13.82
N ILE A 750 22.72 -13.93 -12.53
CA ILE A 750 23.75 -13.27 -11.71
C ILE A 750 25.14 -13.46 -12.32
N ALA A 751 25.50 -14.69 -12.73
CA ALA A 751 26.79 -14.97 -13.33
C ALA A 751 27.02 -14.13 -14.59
N ARG A 752 26.03 -14.05 -15.49
CA ARG A 752 26.09 -13.22 -16.70
C ARG A 752 26.19 -11.73 -16.38
N TYR A 753 25.48 -11.28 -15.35
CA TYR A 753 25.56 -9.89 -14.91
C TYR A 753 26.97 -9.55 -14.41
N LEU A 754 27.57 -10.40 -13.58
CA LEU A 754 28.91 -10.23 -13.02
C LEU A 754 30.02 -10.30 -14.08
N THR A 755 29.83 -11.04 -15.18
CA THR A 755 30.83 -11.14 -16.25
C THR A 755 30.73 -10.01 -17.26
N GLU A 756 29.52 -9.63 -17.67
CA GLU A 756 29.29 -8.71 -18.81
C GLU A 756 28.20 -7.67 -18.53
N GLY A 757 27.10 -8.08 -17.89
CA GLY A 757 25.89 -7.26 -17.77
C GLY A 757 26.10 -5.95 -17.00
N TYR A 758 27.01 -5.91 -16.03
CA TYR A 758 27.29 -4.70 -15.24
C TYR A 758 27.93 -3.58 -16.07
N ARG A 759 28.64 -3.91 -17.16
CA ARG A 759 29.40 -2.96 -18.00
C ARG A 759 28.52 -2.12 -18.92
N LEU A 760 27.32 -2.61 -19.24
CA LEU A 760 26.43 -2.01 -20.25
C LEU A 760 26.12 -0.52 -20.01
N ASP A 761 26.11 -0.09 -18.75
CA ASP A 761 25.76 1.27 -18.37
C ASP A 761 26.55 1.77 -17.14
N LEU A 762 27.71 1.17 -16.84
CA LEU A 762 28.48 1.48 -15.64
C LEU A 762 28.81 2.98 -15.52
N ASP A 763 29.32 3.58 -16.60
CA ASP A 763 29.71 5.00 -16.63
C ASP A 763 28.51 5.91 -16.32
N ARG A 764 27.34 5.60 -16.89
CA ARG A 764 26.10 6.33 -16.64
C ARG A 764 25.57 6.12 -15.22
N ARG A 765 25.68 4.90 -14.68
CA ARG A 765 25.19 4.56 -13.33
C ARG A 765 26.02 5.17 -12.21
N TYR A 766 27.31 5.36 -12.42
CA TYR A 766 28.25 5.97 -11.48
C TYR A 766 28.53 7.44 -11.83
N THR A 767 27.47 8.18 -12.16
CA THR A 767 27.52 9.63 -12.38
C THR A 767 26.65 10.31 -11.32
N LEU A 768 27.19 11.33 -10.64
CA LEU A 768 26.42 12.12 -9.68
C LEU A 768 25.42 13.01 -10.41
N ALA A 769 24.17 13.01 -9.94
CA ALA A 769 23.18 13.96 -10.41
C ALA A 769 23.57 15.38 -9.97
N PRO A 770 23.73 16.33 -10.90
CA PRO A 770 24.14 17.68 -10.55
C PRO A 770 23.07 18.34 -9.68
N ARG A 771 23.48 19.00 -8.61
CA ARG A 771 22.57 19.82 -7.80
C ARG A 771 22.41 21.16 -8.49
N THR A 772 21.22 21.46 -9.00
CA THR A 772 20.88 22.83 -9.42
C THR A 772 20.87 23.71 -8.18
N GLY A 773 21.67 24.78 -8.18
CA GLY A 773 21.66 25.76 -7.10
C GLY A 773 20.25 26.36 -6.94
N GLN A 774 19.82 26.51 -5.70
CA GLN A 774 18.54 27.13 -5.39
C GLN A 774 18.67 28.65 -5.60
N ALA A 775 17.88 29.20 -6.52
CA ALA A 775 17.89 30.65 -6.76
C ALA A 775 17.41 31.40 -5.50
N GLU A 776 17.96 32.58 -5.25
CA GLU A 776 17.57 33.40 -4.12
C GLU A 776 16.06 33.67 -4.13
N GLY A 777 15.37 33.41 -3.01
CA GLY A 777 13.92 33.57 -2.89
C GLY A 777 13.07 32.43 -3.47
N THR A 778 13.66 31.29 -3.84
CA THR A 778 12.93 30.08 -4.28
C THR A 778 12.97 28.98 -3.23
N VAL A 779 12.06 28.01 -3.33
CA VAL A 779 12.02 26.76 -2.56
C VAL A 779 11.84 25.56 -3.47
N ASP A 780 12.26 24.39 -3.01
CA ASP A 780 12.04 23.12 -3.71
C ASP A 780 10.65 22.57 -3.36
N LEU A 781 9.75 22.55 -4.34
CA LEU A 781 8.43 21.96 -4.23
C LEU A 781 8.48 20.48 -4.59
N GLY A 782 8.11 19.62 -3.64
CA GLY A 782 7.90 18.19 -3.84
C GLY A 782 6.42 17.81 -3.84
N ILE A 783 6.02 16.88 -4.72
CA ILE A 783 4.70 16.25 -4.66
C ILE A 783 4.82 14.90 -3.97
N VAL A 784 4.09 14.78 -2.86
CA VAL A 784 4.15 13.62 -1.97
C VAL A 784 2.80 12.95 -1.83
N GLN A 785 2.81 11.64 -1.56
CA GLN A 785 1.60 10.93 -1.17
C GLN A 785 1.24 11.27 0.28
N SER A 786 -0.06 11.35 0.56
CA SER A 786 -0.58 11.45 1.93
C SER A 786 -0.99 10.08 2.48
N LEU A 787 -0.96 9.91 3.80
CA LEU A 787 -1.54 8.73 4.45
C LEU A 787 -3.03 8.51 4.09
N PHE A 788 -3.79 9.60 3.92
CA PHE A 788 -5.25 9.53 3.80
C PHE A 788 -5.73 9.27 2.38
N HIS A 789 -4.89 9.52 1.37
CA HIS A 789 -5.30 9.42 -0.02
C HIS A 789 -4.33 8.58 -0.87
N SER A 790 -4.85 8.04 -1.97
CA SER A 790 -4.15 7.29 -3.01
C SER A 790 -4.87 7.53 -4.33
N GLY A 791 -4.21 8.26 -5.25
CA GLY A 791 -4.81 8.78 -6.47
C GLY A 791 -6.11 9.58 -6.26
N LYS A 792 -6.78 9.93 -7.37
CA LYS A 792 -8.09 10.61 -7.35
C LYS A 792 -9.24 9.72 -6.90
N LEU A 793 -9.11 8.40 -6.96
CA LEU A 793 -10.16 7.48 -6.49
C LEU A 793 -10.46 7.69 -5.00
N SER A 794 -9.41 7.84 -4.19
CA SER A 794 -9.55 8.06 -2.74
C SER A 794 -10.22 9.40 -2.39
N THR A 795 -10.13 10.42 -3.25
CA THR A 795 -10.79 11.72 -3.02
C THR A 795 -12.29 11.65 -3.28
N ARG A 796 -12.82 10.53 -3.77
CA ARG A 796 -14.25 10.22 -3.83
C ARG A 796 -14.76 9.51 -2.56
N ALA A 797 -13.90 9.19 -1.61
CA ALA A 797 -14.33 8.59 -0.36
C ALA A 797 -14.69 9.66 0.67
N LYS A 798 -15.97 9.76 1.01
CA LYS A 798 -16.50 10.66 2.06
C LYS A 798 -15.68 10.59 3.36
N GLY A 799 -15.31 9.38 3.81
CA GLY A 799 -14.56 9.20 5.05
C GLY A 799 -13.19 9.87 5.01
N LEU A 800 -12.46 9.72 3.91
CA LEU A 800 -11.10 10.28 3.77
C LEU A 800 -11.15 11.81 3.65
N LEU A 801 -12.12 12.34 2.91
CA LEU A 801 -12.35 13.79 2.79
C LEU A 801 -12.72 14.48 4.11
N GLN A 802 -13.25 13.76 5.11
CA GLN A 802 -13.51 14.33 6.43
C GLN A 802 -12.23 14.57 7.24
N VAL A 803 -11.12 13.92 6.86
CA VAL A 803 -9.81 14.09 7.50
C VAL A 803 -8.92 15.03 6.70
N GLU A 804 -8.89 14.87 5.37
CA GLU A 804 -8.15 15.73 4.46
C GLU A 804 -9.01 16.08 3.24
N SER A 805 -9.73 17.21 3.31
CA SER A 805 -10.69 17.61 2.26
C SER A 805 -10.03 18.30 1.06
N SER A 806 -8.81 18.81 1.23
CA SER A 806 -8.08 19.60 0.24
C SER A 806 -6.58 19.53 0.46
N GLY A 807 -5.80 19.84 -0.58
CA GLY A 807 -4.35 19.97 -0.49
C GLY A 807 -3.91 21.34 0.03
N SER A 808 -2.99 21.32 0.99
CA SER A 808 -2.28 22.50 1.51
C SER A 808 -0.78 22.34 1.33
N LEU A 809 -0.09 23.47 1.12
CA LEU A 809 1.37 23.52 1.07
C LEU A 809 1.95 23.25 2.46
N ARG A 810 2.57 22.10 2.63
CA ARG A 810 3.26 21.70 3.85
C ARG A 810 4.65 22.32 3.87
N MET A 811 4.97 23.09 4.90
CA MET A 811 6.28 23.74 5.04
C MET A 811 6.75 23.82 6.49
N SER A 812 8.06 23.96 6.69
CA SER A 812 8.64 24.14 8.03
C SER A 812 8.22 25.47 8.66
N ALA A 813 8.15 25.54 9.99
CA ALA A 813 7.91 26.80 10.70
C ALA A 813 8.99 27.84 10.38
N ALA A 814 10.25 27.41 10.24
CA ALA A 814 11.36 28.30 9.92
C ALA A 814 11.26 28.94 8.53
N ASP A 815 10.81 28.19 7.51
CA ASP A 815 10.58 28.74 6.17
C ASP A 815 9.33 29.62 6.14
N ALA A 816 8.29 29.25 6.90
CA ALA A 816 7.11 30.10 7.04
C ALA A 816 7.48 31.46 7.65
N ASP A 817 8.26 31.50 8.72
CA ASP A 817 8.74 32.74 9.33
C ASP A 817 9.61 33.56 8.36
N ALA A 818 10.53 32.90 7.63
CA ALA A 818 11.36 33.57 6.62
C ALA A 818 10.53 34.18 5.47
N CYS A 819 9.40 33.57 5.13
CA CYS A 819 8.46 34.06 4.12
C CYS A 819 7.35 34.95 4.71
N MET A 820 7.35 35.25 6.02
CA MET A 820 6.28 35.97 6.73
C MET A 820 4.88 35.32 6.57
N LEU A 821 4.85 33.99 6.55
CA LEU A 821 3.66 33.16 6.42
C LEU A 821 3.25 32.55 7.77
N LYS A 822 1.96 32.29 7.92
CA LYS A 822 1.35 31.60 9.05
C LYS A 822 0.50 30.43 8.55
N ASN A 823 0.22 29.50 9.45
CA ASN A 823 -0.72 28.41 9.18
C ASN A 823 -2.07 28.97 8.70
N GLY A 824 -2.58 28.47 7.57
CA GLY A 824 -3.81 28.93 6.94
C GLY A 824 -3.67 30.11 5.99
N ASP A 825 -2.52 30.79 5.92
CA ASP A 825 -2.29 31.85 4.94
C ASP A 825 -2.43 31.32 3.52
N ARG A 826 -3.00 32.14 2.63
CA ARG A 826 -3.10 31.84 1.21
C ARG A 826 -1.80 32.23 0.51
N VAL A 827 -1.33 31.36 -0.38
CA VAL A 827 -0.10 31.55 -1.14
C VAL A 827 -0.31 31.22 -2.60
N ARG A 828 0.44 31.91 -3.46
CA ARG A 828 0.67 31.54 -4.86
C ARG A 828 2.07 30.97 -4.98
N LEU A 829 2.16 29.80 -5.59
CA LEU A 829 3.42 29.19 -6.01
C LEU A 829 3.57 29.38 -7.51
N SER A 830 4.75 29.74 -7.98
CA SER A 830 5.00 29.98 -9.40
C SER A 830 6.44 29.73 -9.81
N ASN A 831 6.63 29.36 -11.07
CA ASN A 831 7.92 29.39 -11.77
C ASN A 831 7.70 29.82 -13.23
N GLY A 832 8.72 29.69 -14.09
CA GLY A 832 8.61 30.08 -15.50
C GLY A 832 7.58 29.30 -16.33
N ARG A 833 6.98 28.23 -15.80
CA ARG A 833 6.03 27.37 -16.52
C ARG A 833 4.57 27.62 -16.12
N GLY A 834 4.31 28.00 -14.87
CA GLY A 834 2.95 28.17 -14.39
C GLY A 834 2.85 28.73 -12.98
N SER A 835 1.63 28.73 -12.46
CA SER A 835 1.36 29.08 -11.07
C SER A 835 0.06 28.45 -10.58
N PHE A 836 -0.02 28.16 -9.28
CA PHE A 836 -1.28 27.77 -8.63
C PHE A 836 -1.37 28.38 -7.23
N THR A 837 -2.56 28.37 -6.64
CA THR A 837 -2.81 28.92 -5.31
C THR A 837 -3.27 27.85 -4.34
N THR A 838 -2.81 27.93 -3.10
CA THR A 838 -3.21 27.02 -2.02
C THR A 838 -3.06 27.72 -0.65
N THR A 839 -3.28 26.99 0.43
CA THR A 839 -3.08 27.43 1.81
C THR A 839 -1.83 26.80 2.41
N VAL A 840 -1.24 27.47 3.38
CA VAL A 840 -0.08 26.97 4.13
C VAL A 840 -0.54 26.05 5.27
N LYS A 841 0.13 24.91 5.42
CA LYS A 841 0.04 24.03 6.59
C LYS A 841 1.44 23.86 7.17
N LEU A 842 1.65 24.28 8.41
CA LEU A 842 2.96 24.09 9.05
C LEU A 842 3.18 22.61 9.38
N THR A 843 4.37 22.10 9.12
CA THR A 843 4.73 20.70 9.35
C THR A 843 6.23 20.60 9.63
N ASP A 844 6.58 20.12 10.83
CA ASP A 844 7.96 20.10 11.33
C ASP A 844 8.89 19.09 10.62
N ARG A 845 8.32 18.19 9.82
CA ARG A 845 9.05 17.15 9.07
C ARG A 845 9.60 17.61 7.74
N VAL A 846 9.10 18.73 7.24
CA VAL A 846 9.55 19.28 5.96
C VAL A 846 10.92 19.91 6.20
N PRO A 847 11.98 19.50 5.49
CA PRO A 847 13.29 20.13 5.62
C PRO A 847 13.24 21.61 5.22
N ARG A 848 14.16 22.40 5.79
CA ARG A 848 14.29 23.82 5.43
C ARG A 848 14.59 23.99 3.94
N GLY A 849 13.96 24.98 3.31
CA GLY A 849 14.10 25.28 1.88
C GLY A 849 13.32 24.33 0.96
N THR A 850 12.53 23.41 1.53
CA THR A 850 11.65 22.47 0.83
C THR A 850 10.21 22.72 1.24
N VAL A 851 9.28 22.46 0.33
CA VAL A 851 7.84 22.46 0.61
C VAL A 851 7.19 21.25 -0.06
N TRP A 852 6.16 20.69 0.56
CA TRP A 852 5.44 19.54 0.00
C TRP A 852 3.99 19.85 -0.31
N PHE A 853 3.48 19.26 -1.39
CA PHE A 853 2.07 19.31 -1.73
C PHE A 853 1.51 17.91 -1.97
N PRO A 854 0.32 17.57 -1.45
CA PRO A 854 -0.25 16.23 -1.62
C PRO A 854 -0.69 15.98 -3.06
N ASP A 855 -0.18 14.90 -3.66
CA ASP A 855 -0.38 14.46 -5.05
C ASP A 855 -1.86 14.45 -5.48
N HIS A 856 -2.71 13.93 -4.60
CA HIS A 856 -4.14 13.69 -4.88
C HIS A 856 -4.94 14.97 -5.16
N PHE A 857 -4.40 16.13 -4.80
CA PHE A 857 -4.98 17.45 -5.03
C PHE A 857 -4.12 18.31 -5.98
N ALA A 858 -3.04 17.75 -6.54
CA ALA A 858 -1.97 18.49 -7.20
C ALA A 858 -2.19 18.79 -8.68
N GLN A 859 -3.40 18.57 -9.21
CA GLN A 859 -3.68 18.73 -10.64
C GLN A 859 -3.26 20.13 -11.17
N GLN A 860 -3.58 21.20 -10.45
CA GLN A 860 -3.17 22.55 -10.85
C GLN A 860 -1.66 22.80 -10.68
N ALA A 861 -1.00 22.03 -9.81
CA ALA A 861 0.43 22.13 -9.58
C ALA A 861 1.24 21.42 -10.68
N MET A 862 0.65 20.47 -11.43
CA MET A 862 1.33 19.68 -12.47
C MET A 862 2.02 20.54 -13.53
N ASP A 863 1.49 21.74 -13.82
CA ASP A 863 2.05 22.68 -14.79
C ASP A 863 3.42 23.25 -14.38
N LEU A 864 3.79 23.14 -13.10
CA LEU A 864 5.08 23.61 -12.58
C LEU A 864 6.22 22.63 -12.81
N PHE A 865 5.92 21.36 -13.10
CA PHE A 865 6.90 20.28 -13.09
C PHE A 865 7.49 20.06 -14.47
N GLU A 866 8.79 19.80 -14.47
CA GLU A 866 9.48 19.26 -15.63
C GLU A 866 9.49 17.74 -15.56
N CYS A 867 9.35 17.09 -16.71
CA CYS A 867 9.41 15.64 -16.82
C CYS A 867 10.69 15.20 -17.51
N THR A 868 11.43 14.31 -16.86
CA THR A 868 12.50 13.54 -17.49
C THR A 868 12.02 12.12 -17.75
N ILE A 869 12.52 11.47 -18.81
CA ILE A 869 12.12 10.11 -19.18
C ILE A 869 13.31 9.19 -18.97
N ASP A 870 13.14 8.11 -18.19
CA ASP A 870 14.19 7.10 -18.03
C ASP A 870 14.57 6.49 -19.39
N ALA A 871 15.86 6.43 -19.70
CA ALA A 871 16.30 6.00 -21.02
C ALA A 871 16.10 4.49 -21.28
N VAL A 872 15.94 3.67 -20.25
CA VAL A 872 15.77 2.22 -20.38
C VAL A 872 14.30 1.85 -20.25
N THR A 873 13.67 2.27 -19.16
CA THR A 873 12.30 1.85 -18.82
C THR A 873 11.25 2.83 -19.33
N ARG A 874 11.64 3.99 -19.84
CA ARG A 874 10.73 5.05 -20.30
C ARG A 874 9.75 5.53 -19.21
N VAL A 875 10.08 5.29 -17.94
CA VAL A 875 9.34 5.80 -16.78
C VAL A 875 9.46 7.33 -16.75
N PRO A 876 8.34 8.08 -16.70
CA PRO A 876 8.37 9.53 -16.54
C PRO A 876 8.65 9.93 -15.09
N SER A 877 9.67 10.76 -14.87
CA SER A 877 10.08 11.30 -13.58
C SER A 877 9.73 12.78 -13.48
N PHE A 878 8.76 13.09 -12.63
CA PHE A 878 8.28 14.46 -12.34
C PHE A 878 7.67 14.49 -10.93
N ARG A 879 8.42 14.91 -9.91
CA ARG A 879 7.87 15.10 -8.55
C ARG A 879 8.50 16.26 -7.80
N ASN A 880 9.50 16.92 -8.39
CA ASN A 880 10.24 18.02 -7.76
C ASN A 880 10.44 19.15 -8.77
N THR A 881 10.34 20.39 -8.30
CA THR A 881 10.62 21.59 -9.09
C THR A 881 10.95 22.76 -8.16
N SER A 882 11.62 23.78 -8.67
CA SER A 882 11.90 25.01 -7.90
C SER A 882 10.82 26.05 -8.18
N VAL A 883 10.35 26.72 -7.12
CA VAL A 883 9.24 27.69 -7.18
C VAL A 883 9.48 28.88 -6.26
N SER A 884 8.92 30.03 -6.61
CA SER A 884 8.76 31.17 -5.71
C SER A 884 7.42 31.08 -4.97
N ILE A 885 7.40 31.53 -3.72
CA ILE A 885 6.19 31.60 -2.89
C ILE A 885 5.85 33.07 -2.63
N VAL A 886 4.61 33.45 -2.90
CA VAL A 886 4.09 34.79 -2.62
C VAL A 886 2.82 34.68 -1.80
N LYS A 887 2.77 35.36 -0.65
CA LYS A 887 1.54 35.52 0.13
C LYS A 887 0.49 36.30 -0.68
N ILE A 888 -0.73 35.81 -0.73
CA ILE A 888 -1.86 36.49 -1.39
C ILE A 888 -2.97 36.80 -0.38
N PRO A 889 -3.82 37.81 -0.64
CA PRO A 889 -4.90 38.22 0.26
C PRO A 889 -5.94 37.14 0.58
#